data_AF-A0A1G9DPF8-F1
#
_entry.id   AF-A0A1G9DPF8-F1
#
_cell.length_a   1.000
_cell.length_b   1.000
_cell.length_c   1.000
_cell.angle_alpha   90.00
_cell.angle_beta   90.00
_cell.angle_gamma   90.00
#
_symmetry.space_group_name_H-M   'P 1'
#
loop_
_entity.id
_entity.type
_entity.pdbx_description
1 polymer ?
#
loop_
_entity_poly.entity_id
_entity_poly.type
_entity_poly.pdbx_seq_one_letter_code
_entity_poly.pdbx_strand_id
1 'polypeptide(L)'
;MTELEKLCEQALYEEIQDLGDGKAIVRDVPTGRLFFRKELSVYNTQVFAYLKEHKSRYVPRIESFREEGEKLIVIEEFIQGRTLDDLLGEEGGPLPFQERVRILTEICDGLSFLHNARPPIIHRDLKASNVMLTEDGVVKIIDYDAAKIYISGEKKDTVLMGTHGVAAPEQYGFAASDVRTDIFALGKLIERMLPENVDAARIVAKATHIDPQKRFGSAAQIREQIVRIREHASSLDTRLEKIIPGFDAGKKSHRILGRMTIAALCALVLLAAGFAVWRLAFYPGQRREAMRAQMETLQSGDAIEGGTAQYLGHFFEQFPYEKMSEEEQYWFCDSIEKALAKDSSVVSSSDRSGNLSAGSSSDPSADSSSDESREQIVEVLANGIGDEQKAETIMELAEVEKLVRSGKYQDAFDKLRPIRESGSREAEEKWEDVSRRCFKRATEAEEQYKKSDGNANTERSSAKKALELYEILFSNLISNGDADLKQDALDSYDRVFASLLEEADADSEAENYTDAEKTYILLQECQKTEKSSQTDLEDRIHRNTYREAEKELSQEKYIVAAKLFERLEDYSDAPMRLAQCRYLNAGSRMKEGKYKEAAELYTLCPGYEDSDDKVLEARFKYCQSVAEKPDDDAYLFIRELLEAGYPGAEGVRDTMYQWRAEIRNELNYLIGSQQSTHIRVYLYGGPPEASTHIKIVTTDNVTGEEASWRSPETCSRGGCVDATYNVDSFDYSIFEREHTLNAYSDDGNLIGTWTGIFTKDFFSDET
;
A
#
# COMPACT_ATOMS: atom_id res chain seq x y z
N MET A 1 -11.91 44.48 23.19
CA MET A 1 -11.87 45.05 21.83
C MET A 1 -13.31 45.08 21.34
N THR A 2 -13.78 46.28 21.10
CA THR A 2 -15.15 46.75 21.37
C THR A 2 -15.94 46.94 20.08
N GLU A 3 -17.27 46.87 20.16
CA GLU A 3 -18.25 47.17 19.10
C GLU A 3 -17.92 48.43 18.26
N LEU A 4 -17.16 49.36 18.84
CA LEU A 4 -16.59 50.54 18.19
C LEU A 4 -15.53 50.24 17.10
N GLU A 5 -14.66 49.25 17.29
CA GLU A 5 -13.68 48.83 16.27
C GLU A 5 -14.38 48.19 15.07
N LYS A 6 -15.46 47.46 15.32
CA LYS A 6 -16.34 46.87 14.29
C LYS A 6 -17.03 47.95 13.45
N LEU A 7 -17.59 48.98 14.10
CA LEU A 7 -18.19 50.13 13.42
C LEU A 7 -17.16 50.97 12.66
N CYS A 8 -15.95 51.13 13.20
CA CYS A 8 -14.86 51.83 12.52
C CYS A 8 -14.40 51.08 11.27
N GLU A 9 -14.24 49.75 11.31
CA GLU A 9 -13.80 48.99 10.13
C GLU A 9 -14.88 48.87 9.04
N GLN A 10 -16.15 48.73 9.44
CA GLN A 10 -17.29 48.85 8.51
C GLN A 10 -17.40 50.25 7.88
N ALA A 11 -16.92 51.28 8.56
CA ALA A 11 -16.79 52.63 8.00
C ALA A 11 -15.51 52.84 7.18
N LEU A 12 -14.50 51.97 7.34
CA LEU A 12 -13.21 52.05 6.64
C LEU A 12 -13.22 51.34 5.30
N TYR A 13 -13.97 50.24 5.12
CA TYR A 13 -14.02 49.51 3.86
C TYR A 13 -15.41 49.56 3.23
N GLU A 14 -15.50 50.15 2.04
CA GLU A 14 -16.70 50.18 1.19
C GLU A 14 -16.69 48.97 0.25
N GLU A 15 -17.76 48.17 0.23
CA GLU A 15 -17.88 47.07 -0.72
C GLU A 15 -18.14 47.58 -2.14
N ILE A 16 -17.28 47.20 -3.09
CA ILE A 16 -17.35 47.62 -4.48
C ILE A 16 -17.99 46.55 -5.35
N GLN A 17 -17.68 45.28 -5.06
CA GLN A 17 -18.17 44.14 -5.82
C GLN A 17 -18.30 42.92 -4.91
N ASP A 18 -19.52 42.40 -4.79
CA ASP A 18 -19.78 41.09 -4.19
C ASP A 18 -19.42 39.99 -5.21
N LEU A 19 -18.65 39.00 -4.76
CA LEU A 19 -18.22 37.85 -5.55
C LEU A 19 -18.92 36.56 -5.12
N GLY A 20 -19.79 36.60 -4.11
CA GLY A 20 -20.46 35.43 -3.54
C GLY A 20 -19.58 34.67 -2.53
N ASP A 21 -20.20 33.73 -1.82
CA ASP A 21 -19.54 32.84 -0.82
C ASP A 21 -18.70 33.58 0.23
N GLY A 22 -19.16 34.77 0.66
CA GLY A 22 -18.46 35.59 1.64
C GLY A 22 -17.19 36.27 1.11
N LYS A 23 -17.01 36.35 -0.22
CA LYS A 23 -15.88 37.01 -0.88
C LYS A 23 -16.34 38.31 -1.53
N ALA A 24 -15.55 39.38 -1.38
CA ALA A 24 -15.86 40.68 -1.99
C ALA A 24 -14.61 41.51 -2.28
N ILE A 25 -14.68 42.38 -3.28
CA ILE A 25 -13.70 43.45 -3.49
C ILE A 25 -14.17 44.66 -2.69
N VAL A 26 -13.32 45.14 -1.80
CA VAL A 26 -13.60 46.29 -0.94
C VAL A 26 -12.60 47.41 -1.22
N ARG A 27 -13.02 48.65 -0.97
CA ARG A 27 -12.19 49.84 -1.09
C ARG A 27 -11.99 50.45 0.27
N ASP A 28 -10.74 50.68 0.65
CA ASP A 28 -10.40 51.48 1.82
C ASP A 28 -10.82 52.94 1.57
N VAL A 29 -11.81 53.42 2.30
CA VAL A 29 -12.45 54.74 2.14
C VAL A 29 -11.45 55.88 2.28
N PRO A 30 -10.50 55.88 3.24
CA PRO A 30 -9.49 56.94 3.35
C PRO A 30 -8.47 56.98 2.20
N THR A 31 -8.00 55.83 1.71
CA THR A 31 -6.90 55.80 0.71
C THR A 31 -7.35 55.52 -0.73
N GLY A 32 -8.59 55.06 -0.92
CA GLY A 32 -9.13 54.60 -2.20
C GLY A 32 -8.53 53.29 -2.71
N ARG A 33 -7.70 52.60 -1.93
CA ARG A 33 -7.04 51.35 -2.34
C ARG A 33 -8.01 50.18 -2.29
N LEU A 34 -7.86 49.27 -3.25
CA LEU A 34 -8.66 48.05 -3.32
C LEU A 34 -8.02 46.94 -2.50
N PHE A 35 -8.87 46.16 -1.85
CA PHE A 35 -8.54 44.98 -1.06
C PHE A 35 -9.52 43.85 -1.38
N PHE A 36 -9.11 42.64 -1.09
CA PHE A 36 -9.95 41.45 -1.16
C PHE A 36 -10.41 41.08 0.25
N ARG A 37 -11.72 40.91 0.43
CA ARG A 37 -12.35 40.51 1.69
C ARG A 37 -12.82 39.07 1.58
N LYS A 38 -12.56 38.27 2.62
CA LYS A 38 -13.05 36.89 2.77
C LYS A 38 -13.68 36.66 4.13
N GLU A 39 -14.71 35.84 4.18
CA GLU A 39 -15.27 35.24 5.40
C GLU A 39 -14.98 33.75 5.44
N LEU A 40 -14.28 33.27 6.47
CA LEU A 40 -13.85 31.87 6.59
C LEU A 40 -14.52 31.21 7.79
N SER A 41 -15.09 30.02 7.62
CA SER A 41 -15.65 29.19 8.70
C SER A 41 -14.65 28.17 9.25
N VAL A 42 -13.68 27.76 8.43
CA VAL A 42 -12.57 26.89 8.82
C VAL A 42 -11.29 27.68 8.60
N TYR A 43 -10.51 27.88 9.66
CA TYR A 43 -9.32 28.74 9.59
C TYR A 43 -8.32 28.42 10.70
N ASN A 44 -7.08 28.89 10.52
CA ASN A 44 -6.06 28.92 11.57
C ASN A 44 -5.54 30.35 11.76
N THR A 45 -5.91 31.00 12.86
CA THR A 45 -5.54 32.41 13.14
C THR A 45 -4.03 32.64 13.18
N GLN A 46 -3.24 31.64 13.59
CA GLN A 46 -1.78 31.75 13.67
C GLN A 46 -1.16 31.86 12.27
N VAL A 47 -1.76 31.24 11.25
CA VAL A 47 -1.31 31.38 9.86
C VAL A 47 -1.50 32.82 9.39
N PHE A 48 -2.68 33.40 9.58
CA PHE A 48 -2.97 34.78 9.17
C PHE A 48 -2.15 35.81 9.97
N ALA A 49 -1.89 35.54 11.26
CA ALA A 49 -0.98 36.33 12.07
C ALA A 49 0.44 36.34 11.46
N TYR A 50 0.97 35.15 11.12
CA TYR A 50 2.28 35.03 10.51
C TYR A 50 2.37 35.77 9.17
N LEU A 51 1.39 35.59 8.28
CA LEU A 51 1.35 36.24 6.96
C LEU A 51 1.23 37.77 7.04
N LYS A 52 0.55 38.29 8.07
CA LYS A 52 0.47 39.73 8.34
C LYS A 52 1.82 40.30 8.78
N GLU A 53 2.54 39.60 9.65
CA GLU A 53 3.82 40.05 10.20
C GLU A 53 5.00 39.86 9.23
N HIS A 54 4.99 38.79 8.44
CA HIS A 54 6.10 38.39 7.57
C HIS A 54 5.76 38.62 6.11
N LYS A 55 6.35 39.67 5.52
CA LYS A 55 6.11 40.04 4.13
C LYS A 55 6.88 39.15 3.17
N SER A 56 6.19 38.60 2.17
CA SER A 56 6.78 37.91 1.03
C SER A 56 6.11 38.35 -0.26
N ARG A 57 6.88 38.45 -1.35
CA ARG A 57 6.34 38.77 -2.68
C ARG A 57 5.48 37.64 -3.27
N TYR A 58 5.64 36.42 -2.76
CA TYR A 58 5.01 35.20 -3.26
C TYR A 58 3.66 34.88 -2.58
N VAL A 59 3.23 35.72 -1.63
CA VAL A 59 1.95 35.57 -0.90
C VAL A 59 1.20 36.91 -0.92
N PRO A 60 -0.13 36.95 -0.70
CA PRO A 60 -0.88 38.19 -0.54
C PRO A 60 -0.50 38.86 0.77
N ARG A 61 -0.41 40.19 0.77
CA ARG A 61 -0.27 40.92 2.04
C ARG A 61 -1.59 40.91 2.79
N ILE A 62 -1.59 40.39 4.01
CA ILE A 62 -2.73 40.54 4.94
C ILE A 62 -2.70 41.94 5.55
N GLU A 63 -3.78 42.71 5.37
CA GLU A 63 -3.94 44.06 5.94
C GLU A 63 -4.54 43.96 7.34
N SER A 64 -5.67 43.27 7.46
CA SER A 64 -6.32 42.97 8.74
C SER A 64 -6.98 41.60 8.71
N PHE A 65 -7.15 41.01 9.89
CA PHE A 65 -8.04 39.88 10.10
C PHE A 65 -8.63 39.96 11.50
N ARG A 66 -9.85 39.45 11.68
CA ARG A 66 -10.53 39.42 12.97
C ARG A 66 -11.55 38.29 13.03
N GLU A 67 -11.81 37.79 14.22
CA GLU A 67 -12.90 36.84 14.45
C GLU A 67 -14.21 37.60 14.69
N GLU A 68 -15.27 37.19 14.02
CA GLU A 68 -16.62 37.73 14.15
C GLU A 68 -17.60 36.54 14.27
N GLY A 69 -17.97 36.21 15.51
CA GLY A 69 -18.72 34.98 15.79
C GLY A 69 -17.85 33.74 15.57
N GLU A 70 -18.36 32.78 14.78
CA GLU A 70 -17.63 31.56 14.37
C GLU A 70 -16.91 31.72 13.03
N LYS A 71 -16.76 32.96 12.55
CA LYS A 71 -16.11 33.26 11.28
C LYS A 71 -14.87 34.12 11.47
N LEU A 72 -13.88 33.92 10.61
CA LEU A 72 -12.75 34.83 10.45
C LEU A 72 -12.99 35.74 9.25
N ILE A 73 -12.93 37.05 9.45
CA ILE A 73 -12.95 38.04 8.38
C ILE A 73 -11.52 38.44 8.09
N VAL A 74 -11.09 38.31 6.83
CA VAL A 74 -9.74 38.63 6.36
C VAL A 74 -9.82 39.71 5.29
N ILE A 75 -9.00 40.76 5.44
CA ILE A 75 -8.76 41.79 4.44
C ILE A 75 -7.33 41.63 3.93
N GLU A 76 -7.18 41.29 2.67
CA GLU A 76 -5.90 41.04 2.02
C GLU A 76 -5.72 41.87 0.75
N GLU A 77 -4.48 41.92 0.25
CA GLU A 77 -4.12 42.57 -0.99
C GLU A 77 -5.02 42.12 -2.15
N PHE A 78 -5.64 43.09 -2.85
CA PHE A 78 -6.31 42.79 -4.11
C PHE A 78 -5.26 42.57 -5.21
N ILE A 79 -5.17 41.33 -5.70
CA ILE A 79 -4.20 40.93 -6.71
C ILE A 79 -4.82 41.09 -8.10
N GLN A 80 -4.29 42.03 -8.89
CA GLN A 80 -4.65 42.17 -10.31
C GLN A 80 -3.85 41.17 -11.13
N GLY A 81 -4.51 40.14 -11.65
CA GLY A 81 -3.88 39.06 -12.38
C GLY A 81 -4.85 37.96 -12.78
N ARG A 82 -4.32 36.89 -13.37
CA ARG A 82 -5.07 35.67 -13.74
C ARG A 82 -4.58 34.50 -12.92
N THR A 83 -5.45 33.53 -12.63
CA THR A 83 -5.00 32.28 -12.02
C THR A 83 -4.22 31.46 -13.05
N LEU A 84 -3.36 30.55 -12.58
CA LEU A 84 -2.65 29.63 -13.45
C LEU A 84 -3.62 28.66 -14.13
N ASP A 85 -4.77 28.37 -13.51
CA ASP A 85 -5.84 27.59 -14.14
C ASP A 85 -6.43 28.34 -15.36
N ASP A 86 -6.70 29.64 -15.24
CA ASP A 86 -7.16 30.48 -16.36
C ASP A 86 -6.13 30.52 -17.50
N LEU A 87 -4.85 30.53 -17.15
CA LEU A 87 -3.73 30.57 -18.12
C LEU A 87 -3.49 29.21 -18.80
N LEU A 88 -3.92 28.10 -18.20
CA LEU A 88 -3.77 26.75 -18.73
C LEU A 88 -5.06 26.19 -19.36
N GLY A 89 -6.22 26.83 -19.13
CA GLY A 89 -7.51 26.45 -19.68
C GLY A 89 -7.68 26.84 -21.16
N GLU A 90 -8.86 26.59 -21.73
CA GLU A 90 -9.16 26.76 -23.16
C GLU A 90 -8.89 28.19 -23.70
N GLU A 91 -8.99 29.21 -22.84
CA GLU A 91 -8.73 30.61 -23.18
C GLU A 91 -7.24 31.03 -23.02
N GLY A 92 -6.43 30.21 -22.35
CA GLY A 92 -5.02 30.43 -22.11
C GLY A 92 -4.17 29.66 -23.12
N GLY A 93 -3.72 30.31 -24.19
CA GLY A 93 -2.80 29.69 -25.15
C GLY A 93 -1.54 29.11 -24.48
N PRO A 94 -0.76 28.26 -25.18
CA PRO A 94 0.33 27.50 -24.56
C PRO A 94 1.40 28.42 -23.95
N LEU A 95 1.60 28.32 -22.64
CA LEU A 95 2.68 29.04 -21.95
C LEU A 95 4.05 28.56 -22.46
N PRO A 96 4.97 29.49 -22.82
CA PRO A 96 6.32 29.11 -23.22
C PRO A 96 7.01 28.27 -22.15
N PHE A 97 7.81 27.28 -22.57
CA PHE A 97 8.50 26.38 -21.64
C PHE A 97 9.31 27.13 -20.57
N GLN A 98 10.03 28.19 -20.97
CA GLN A 98 10.81 29.01 -20.04
C GLN A 98 9.94 29.69 -18.98
N GLU A 99 8.74 30.14 -19.37
CA GLU A 99 7.79 30.78 -18.47
C GLU A 99 7.21 29.76 -17.48
N ARG A 100 6.88 28.55 -17.94
CA ARG A 100 6.43 27.46 -17.07
C ARG A 100 7.48 27.09 -16.01
N VAL A 101 8.73 26.96 -16.42
CA VAL A 101 9.86 26.70 -15.51
C VAL A 101 10.08 27.86 -14.53
N ARG A 102 9.97 29.11 -14.97
CA ARG A 102 10.04 30.29 -14.10
C ARG A 102 8.94 30.26 -13.04
N ILE A 103 7.69 30.05 -13.46
CA ILE A 103 6.54 30.00 -12.57
C ILE A 103 6.71 28.90 -11.52
N LEU A 104 7.06 27.68 -11.93
CA LEU A 104 7.31 26.56 -11.01
C LEU A 104 8.45 26.86 -10.02
N THR A 105 9.50 27.56 -10.45
CA THR A 105 10.59 27.99 -9.58
C THR A 105 10.10 28.99 -8.52
N GLU A 106 9.29 29.98 -8.90
CA GLU A 106 8.73 30.95 -7.97
C GLU A 106 7.72 30.32 -6.99
N ILE A 107 6.94 29.33 -7.43
CA ILE A 107 6.07 28.54 -6.53
C ILE A 107 6.92 27.82 -5.47
N CYS A 108 8.06 27.22 -5.86
CA CYS A 108 8.96 26.59 -4.90
C CYS A 108 9.52 27.59 -3.87
N ASP A 109 9.82 28.82 -4.30
CA ASP A 109 10.28 29.90 -3.41
C ASP A 109 9.16 30.31 -2.42
N GLY A 110 7.92 30.41 -2.91
CA GLY A 110 6.73 30.70 -2.10
C GLY A 110 6.46 29.63 -1.04
N LEU A 111 6.50 28.34 -1.42
CA LEU A 111 6.39 27.23 -0.47
C LEU A 111 7.54 27.21 0.53
N SER A 112 8.76 27.47 0.06
CA SER A 112 9.93 27.54 0.95
C SER A 112 9.78 28.65 2.00
N PHE A 113 9.16 29.79 1.66
CA PHE A 113 8.84 30.84 2.63
C PHE A 113 7.89 30.35 3.73
N LEU A 114 6.85 29.59 3.39
CA LEU A 114 5.88 29.04 4.34
C LEU A 114 6.50 27.92 5.19
N HIS A 115 7.21 26.98 4.56
CA HIS A 115 7.82 25.82 5.21
C HIS A 115 8.96 26.19 6.17
N ASN A 116 9.60 27.34 5.96
CA ASN A 116 10.65 27.86 6.84
C ASN A 116 10.11 28.67 8.04
N ALA A 117 8.80 28.88 8.13
CA ALA A 117 8.17 29.41 9.33
C ALA A 117 8.51 28.53 10.55
N ARG A 118 8.50 29.11 11.75
CA ARG A 118 8.77 28.39 13.00
C ARG A 118 7.62 28.59 13.97
N PRO A 119 6.70 27.63 14.13
CA PRO A 119 6.60 26.34 13.41
C PRO A 119 6.25 26.44 11.90
N PRO A 120 6.58 25.42 11.07
CA PRO A 120 6.28 25.43 9.62
C PRO A 120 4.80 25.61 9.31
N ILE A 121 4.49 26.35 8.25
CA ILE A 121 3.12 26.50 7.74
C ILE A 121 2.97 25.60 6.52
N ILE A 122 1.93 24.76 6.51
CA ILE A 122 1.58 23.84 5.43
C ILE A 122 0.35 24.39 4.71
N HIS A 123 0.42 24.53 3.39
CA HIS A 123 -0.64 25.13 2.59
C HIS A 123 -1.87 24.21 2.45
N ARG A 124 -1.65 22.90 2.22
CA ARG A 124 -2.64 21.83 2.06
C ARG A 124 -3.62 21.91 0.88
N ASP A 125 -3.74 23.05 0.20
CA ASP A 125 -4.57 23.17 -1.01
C ASP A 125 -3.82 23.84 -2.19
N LEU A 126 -2.58 23.44 -2.45
CA LEU A 126 -1.83 23.98 -3.59
C LEU A 126 -2.36 23.38 -4.91
N LYS A 127 -2.87 24.24 -5.80
CA LYS A 127 -3.38 23.86 -7.13
C LYS A 127 -3.31 25.04 -8.09
N ALA A 128 -3.53 24.81 -9.39
CA ALA A 128 -3.42 25.86 -10.41
C ALA A 128 -4.36 27.06 -10.16
N SER A 129 -5.57 26.82 -9.66
CA SER A 129 -6.50 27.91 -9.31
C SER A 129 -6.08 28.73 -8.08
N ASN A 130 -5.18 28.19 -7.27
CA ASN A 130 -4.61 28.85 -6.09
C ASN A 130 -3.22 29.46 -6.34
N VAL A 131 -2.84 29.63 -7.61
CA VAL A 131 -1.64 30.36 -8.02
C VAL A 131 -2.05 31.46 -8.98
N MET A 132 -1.76 32.71 -8.65
CA MET A 132 -2.03 33.87 -9.51
C MET A 132 -0.75 34.42 -10.13
N LEU A 133 -0.84 34.81 -11.40
CA LEU A 133 0.17 35.60 -12.08
C LEU A 133 -0.33 37.05 -12.20
N THR A 134 0.38 37.95 -11.53
CA THR A 134 0.09 39.39 -11.59
C THR A 134 0.39 39.96 -12.98
N GLU A 135 -0.18 41.12 -13.32
CA GLU A 135 0.16 41.83 -14.56
C GLU A 135 1.67 42.14 -14.69
N ASP A 136 2.36 42.35 -13.56
CA ASP A 136 3.80 42.56 -13.49
C ASP A 136 4.63 41.25 -13.60
N GLY A 137 3.98 40.11 -13.84
CA GLY A 137 4.62 38.80 -14.01
C GLY A 137 5.07 38.12 -12.71
N VAL A 138 4.68 38.65 -11.54
CA VAL A 138 4.98 38.04 -10.24
C VAL A 138 4.00 36.89 -9.95
N VAL A 139 4.53 35.75 -9.52
CA VAL A 139 3.73 34.63 -9.02
C VAL A 139 3.37 34.83 -7.55
N LYS A 140 2.08 34.67 -7.23
CA LYS A 140 1.57 34.64 -5.86
C LYS A 140 0.78 33.36 -5.62
N ILE A 141 1.12 32.64 -4.56
CA ILE A 141 0.30 31.55 -4.02
C ILE A 141 -0.81 32.23 -3.22
N ILE A 142 -2.05 31.83 -3.44
CA ILE A 142 -3.24 32.40 -2.79
C ILE A 142 -4.04 31.31 -2.09
N ASP A 143 -5.05 31.72 -1.32
CA ASP A 143 -6.00 30.82 -0.65
C ASP A 143 -5.40 29.94 0.46
N TYR A 144 -5.37 30.51 1.67
CA TYR A 144 -4.80 29.89 2.88
C TYR A 144 -5.88 29.31 3.79
N ASP A 145 -7.09 29.12 3.29
CA ASP A 145 -8.25 28.72 4.08
C ASP A 145 -8.04 27.30 4.64
N ALA A 146 -7.37 26.45 3.87
CA ALA A 146 -6.96 25.11 4.26
C ALA A 146 -5.61 25.06 5.02
N ALA A 147 -4.88 26.16 5.16
CA ALA A 147 -3.52 26.13 5.69
C ALA A 147 -3.49 25.78 7.19
N LYS A 148 -2.42 25.10 7.64
CA LYS A 148 -2.21 24.80 9.05
C LYS A 148 -0.78 25.03 9.50
N ILE A 149 -0.63 25.23 10.79
CA ILE A 149 0.67 25.13 11.45
C ILE A 149 1.01 23.67 11.71
N TYR A 150 2.24 23.27 11.38
CA TYR A 150 2.77 21.95 11.69
C TYR A 150 3.00 21.79 13.20
N ILE A 151 2.43 20.72 13.78
CA ILE A 151 2.60 20.35 15.18
C ILE A 151 3.30 18.99 15.22
N SER A 152 4.47 18.93 15.86
CA SER A 152 5.23 17.70 15.98
C SER A 152 4.53 16.71 16.92
N GLY A 153 4.34 15.47 16.48
CA GLY A 153 3.78 14.39 17.30
C GLY A 153 2.29 14.10 17.10
N GLU A 154 1.59 14.84 16.23
CA GLU A 154 0.21 14.51 15.85
C GLU A 154 0.16 13.24 14.98
N LYS A 155 -0.78 12.33 15.29
CA LYS A 155 -0.94 11.06 14.55
C LYS A 155 -1.82 11.20 13.30
N LYS A 156 -2.78 12.14 13.29
CA LYS A 156 -3.75 12.39 12.22
C LYS A 156 -4.19 13.85 12.22
N ASP A 157 -4.66 14.34 11.08
CA ASP A 157 -5.26 15.67 10.99
C ASP A 157 -6.66 15.69 11.64
N THR A 158 -7.00 16.79 12.32
CA THR A 158 -8.29 17.01 12.99
C THR A 158 -9.42 17.44 12.05
N VAL A 159 -9.07 17.86 10.83
CA VAL A 159 -10.03 18.26 9.78
C VAL A 159 -9.62 17.58 8.48
N LEU A 160 -10.49 16.71 7.97
CA LEU A 160 -10.36 16.07 6.66
C LEU A 160 -10.62 17.12 5.57
N MET A 161 -9.65 17.31 4.67
CA MET A 161 -9.81 18.23 3.55
C MET A 161 -9.00 17.74 2.36
N GLY A 162 -9.64 17.50 1.21
CA GLY A 162 -8.94 17.11 0.00
C GLY A 162 -9.67 17.55 -1.26
N THR A 163 -8.94 18.21 -2.16
CA THR A 163 -9.38 18.39 -3.55
C THR A 163 -9.06 17.09 -4.31
N HIS A 164 -10.10 16.43 -4.85
CA HIS A 164 -9.98 15.15 -5.54
C HIS A 164 -8.94 15.21 -6.68
N GLY A 165 -8.00 14.26 -6.73
CA GLY A 165 -6.95 14.19 -7.75
C GLY A 165 -5.71 15.08 -7.53
N VAL A 166 -5.73 16.01 -6.56
CA VAL A 166 -4.58 16.89 -6.25
C VAL A 166 -4.08 16.72 -4.81
N ALA A 167 -4.97 16.47 -3.86
CA ALA A 167 -4.62 16.34 -2.45
C ALA A 167 -3.78 15.09 -2.18
N ALA A 168 -2.83 15.22 -1.25
CA ALA A 168 -1.97 14.12 -0.85
C ALA A 168 -2.76 13.04 -0.09
N PRO A 169 -2.40 11.74 -0.19
CA PRO A 169 -3.12 10.64 0.46
C PRO A 169 -3.36 10.85 1.97
N GLU A 170 -2.42 11.44 2.69
CA GLU A 170 -2.54 11.71 4.12
C GLU A 170 -3.69 12.67 4.48
N GLN A 171 -4.09 13.55 3.56
CA GLN A 171 -5.15 14.53 3.78
C GLN A 171 -6.56 13.91 3.86
N TYR A 172 -6.69 12.63 3.48
CA TYR A 172 -7.92 11.84 3.60
C TYR A 172 -8.02 11.09 4.95
N GLY A 173 -7.17 11.41 5.94
CA GLY A 173 -7.33 10.94 7.33
C GLY A 173 -6.45 9.76 7.74
N PHE A 174 -5.54 9.35 6.87
CA PHE A 174 -4.66 8.19 7.12
C PHE A 174 -3.37 8.56 7.88
N ALA A 175 -2.96 9.83 7.87
CA ALA A 175 -1.78 10.33 8.58
C ALA A 175 -1.88 11.86 8.83
N ALA A 176 -0.94 12.44 9.59
CA ALA A 176 -0.87 13.89 9.79
C ALA A 176 -0.17 14.58 8.60
N SER A 177 -0.70 15.73 8.16
CA SER A 177 -0.07 16.54 7.12
C SER A 177 1.22 17.20 7.63
N ASP A 178 2.25 17.21 6.79
CA ASP A 178 3.51 17.93 6.99
C ASP A 178 3.95 18.68 5.71
N VAL A 179 5.16 19.26 5.69
CA VAL A 179 5.65 20.03 4.52
C VAL A 179 5.63 19.21 3.22
N ARG A 180 5.66 17.88 3.29
CA ARG A 180 5.65 16.94 2.17
C ARG A 180 4.26 16.73 1.57
N THR A 181 3.22 17.19 2.26
CA THR A 181 1.86 17.30 1.73
C THR A 181 1.83 18.31 0.59
N ASP A 182 2.43 19.49 0.77
CA ASP A 182 2.56 20.50 -0.30
C ASP A 182 3.50 20.04 -1.43
N ILE A 183 4.47 19.17 -1.12
CA ILE A 183 5.37 18.57 -2.12
C ILE A 183 4.61 17.67 -3.09
N PHE A 184 3.65 16.89 -2.60
CA PHE A 184 2.79 16.07 -3.45
C PHE A 184 1.98 16.94 -4.40
N ALA A 185 1.33 17.97 -3.85
CA ALA A 185 0.54 18.93 -4.62
C ALA A 185 1.38 19.69 -5.66
N LEU A 186 2.62 20.07 -5.31
CA LEU A 186 3.58 20.64 -6.25
C LEU A 186 3.96 19.64 -7.36
N GLY A 187 4.12 18.36 -7.04
CA GLY A 187 4.34 17.30 -8.03
C GLY A 187 3.21 17.23 -9.06
N LYS A 188 1.95 17.26 -8.61
CA LYS A 188 0.77 17.32 -9.50
C LYS A 188 0.73 18.58 -10.35
N LEU A 189 1.17 19.72 -9.81
CA LEU A 189 1.25 20.96 -10.57
C LEU A 189 2.38 20.93 -11.62
N ILE A 190 3.53 20.30 -11.31
CA ILE A 190 4.62 20.08 -12.27
C ILE A 190 4.18 19.17 -13.41
N GLU A 191 3.46 18.08 -13.10
CA GLU A 191 2.88 17.16 -14.10
C GLU A 191 2.00 17.91 -15.09
N ARG A 192 1.09 18.76 -14.59
CA ARG A 192 0.22 19.57 -15.43
C ARG A 192 0.97 20.63 -16.24
N MET A 193 2.03 21.22 -15.68
CA MET A 193 2.80 22.27 -16.33
C MET A 193 3.79 21.72 -17.37
N LEU A 194 4.40 20.56 -17.13
CA LEU A 194 5.47 19.98 -17.95
C LEU A 194 5.19 18.51 -18.37
N PRO A 195 4.04 18.20 -18.98
CA PRO A 195 3.59 16.81 -19.22
C PRO A 195 4.53 16.00 -20.13
N GLU A 196 5.21 16.63 -21.08
CA GLU A 196 6.05 15.96 -22.08
C GLU A 196 7.54 15.93 -21.71
N ASN A 197 7.94 16.41 -20.52
CA ASN A 197 9.34 16.53 -20.15
C ASN A 197 9.81 15.33 -19.30
N VAL A 198 10.74 14.54 -19.84
CA VAL A 198 11.28 13.33 -19.21
C VAL A 198 11.96 13.61 -17.86
N ASP A 199 12.69 14.72 -17.75
CA ASP A 199 13.31 15.11 -16.47
C ASP A 199 12.25 15.50 -15.43
N ALA A 200 11.18 16.18 -15.87
CA ALA A 200 10.04 16.52 -15.02
C ALA A 200 9.28 15.27 -14.55
N ALA A 201 9.08 14.27 -15.41
CA ALA A 201 8.42 13.01 -15.05
C ALA A 201 9.11 12.30 -13.88
N ARG A 202 10.44 12.34 -13.81
CA ARG A 202 11.21 11.80 -12.67
C ARG A 202 10.98 12.59 -11.38
N ILE A 203 10.86 13.91 -11.48
CA ILE A 203 10.53 14.78 -10.33
C ILE A 203 9.11 14.46 -9.85
N VAL A 204 8.14 14.37 -10.78
CA VAL A 204 6.75 14.03 -10.49
C VAL A 204 6.67 12.69 -9.77
N ALA A 205 7.22 11.62 -10.34
CA ALA A 205 7.16 10.27 -9.75
C ALA A 205 7.70 10.23 -8.30
N LYS A 206 8.77 10.99 -8.01
CA LYS A 206 9.30 11.09 -6.64
C LYS A 206 8.45 11.99 -5.75
N ALA A 207 7.97 13.13 -6.24
CA ALA A 207 7.17 14.08 -5.47
C ALA A 207 5.78 13.52 -5.12
N THR A 208 5.18 12.73 -5.99
CA THR A 208 3.83 12.15 -5.82
C THR A 208 3.85 10.73 -5.25
N HIS A 209 4.96 10.29 -4.64
CA HIS A 209 5.04 8.98 -4.02
C HIS A 209 4.01 8.83 -2.87
N ILE A 210 3.35 7.68 -2.75
CA ILE A 210 2.28 7.48 -1.75
C ILE A 210 2.77 7.69 -0.32
N ASP A 211 3.92 7.10 0.03
CA ASP A 211 4.64 7.30 1.29
C ASP A 211 5.35 8.68 1.31
N PRO A 212 4.98 9.61 2.22
CA PRO A 212 5.62 10.91 2.36
C PRO A 212 7.14 10.84 2.58
N GLN A 213 7.64 9.81 3.27
CA GLN A 213 9.08 9.68 3.59
C GLN A 213 9.95 9.47 2.35
N LYS A 214 9.36 8.95 1.26
CA LYS A 214 10.05 8.74 -0.03
C LYS A 214 9.99 9.95 -0.96
N ARG A 215 9.21 10.99 -0.60
CA ARG A 215 9.12 12.26 -1.36
C ARG A 215 10.37 13.12 -1.15
N PHE A 216 10.47 14.22 -1.89
CA PHE A 216 11.46 15.27 -1.58
C PHE A 216 11.18 15.85 -0.19
N GLY A 217 12.23 16.14 0.57
CA GLY A 217 12.10 16.65 1.94
C GLY A 217 11.74 18.14 2.00
N SER A 218 11.89 18.89 0.91
CA SER A 218 11.57 20.31 0.85
C SER A 218 11.35 20.83 -0.57
N ALA A 219 10.64 21.95 -0.69
CA ALA A 219 10.41 22.62 -1.99
C ALA A 219 11.72 23.10 -2.62
N ALA A 220 12.73 23.44 -1.80
CA ALA A 220 14.07 23.81 -2.26
C ALA A 220 14.78 22.69 -3.05
N GLN A 221 14.58 21.42 -2.66
CA GLN A 221 15.15 20.29 -3.41
C GLN A 221 14.53 20.16 -4.81
N ILE A 222 13.21 20.35 -4.92
CA ILE A 222 12.49 20.32 -6.20
C ILE A 222 12.92 21.50 -7.08
N ARG A 223 13.04 22.69 -6.50
CA ARG A 223 13.56 23.88 -7.17
C ARG A 223 14.90 23.63 -7.86
N GLU A 224 15.83 22.98 -7.17
CA GLU A 224 17.14 22.65 -7.75
C GLU A 224 17.02 21.75 -8.97
N GLN A 225 16.11 20.76 -8.93
CA GLN A 225 15.86 19.89 -10.08
C GLN A 225 15.23 20.66 -11.24
N ILE A 226 14.24 21.52 -11.00
CA ILE A 226 13.59 22.35 -12.03
C ILE A 226 14.60 23.29 -12.72
N VAL A 227 15.51 23.89 -11.95
CA VAL A 227 16.56 24.76 -12.51
C VAL A 227 17.49 23.98 -13.44
N ARG A 228 17.81 22.71 -13.14
CA ARG A 228 18.61 21.86 -14.03
C ARG A 228 17.90 21.55 -15.35
N ILE A 229 16.57 21.39 -15.34
CA ILE A 229 15.79 21.24 -16.58
C ILE A 229 15.98 22.47 -17.48
N ARG A 230 15.97 23.68 -16.89
CA ARG A 230 16.24 24.93 -17.62
C ARG A 230 17.61 24.93 -18.28
N GLU A 231 18.63 24.49 -17.56
CA GLU A 231 20.03 24.48 -18.03
C GLU A 231 20.27 23.44 -19.13
N HIS A 232 19.69 22.23 -19.00
CA HIS A 232 19.76 21.21 -20.04
C HIS A 232 19.12 21.70 -21.36
N ALA A 233 17.92 22.27 -21.29
CA ALA A 233 17.23 22.84 -22.45
C ALA A 233 18.06 23.96 -23.12
N SER A 234 18.63 24.86 -22.31
CA SER A 234 19.46 25.97 -22.82
C SER A 234 20.78 25.48 -23.46
N SER A 235 21.34 24.37 -22.97
CA SER A 235 22.60 23.79 -23.48
C SER A 235 22.45 23.10 -24.85
N LEU A 236 21.25 22.57 -25.14
CA LEU A 236 20.89 21.98 -26.43
C LEU A 236 20.77 23.07 -27.51
N ASP A 237 20.13 24.19 -27.20
CA ASP A 237 20.03 25.35 -28.10
C ASP A 237 21.40 25.99 -28.38
N THR A 238 22.26 26.16 -27.36
CA THR A 238 23.62 26.68 -27.57
C THR A 238 24.54 25.72 -28.32
N ARG A 239 24.30 24.39 -28.24
CA ARG A 239 25.02 23.40 -29.06
C ARG A 239 24.56 23.43 -30.51
N LEU A 240 23.28 23.66 -30.77
CA LEU A 240 22.74 23.85 -32.12
C LEU A 240 23.27 25.13 -32.78
N GLU A 241 23.38 26.24 -32.05
CA GLU A 241 23.99 27.48 -32.55
C GLU A 241 25.51 27.36 -32.80
N LYS A 242 26.23 26.56 -31.98
CA LYS A 242 27.67 26.31 -32.20
C LYS A 242 27.99 25.39 -33.38
N ILE A 243 27.03 24.60 -33.86
CA ILE A 243 27.20 23.75 -35.05
C ILE A 243 27.10 24.59 -36.35
N ILE A 244 26.52 25.79 -36.31
CA ILE A 244 26.43 26.67 -37.48
C ILE A 244 26.90 28.11 -37.16
N PRO A 245 28.22 28.37 -37.00
CA PRO A 245 28.73 29.73 -36.92
C PRO A 245 29.12 30.24 -38.32
N GLY A 246 28.46 31.31 -38.78
CA GLY A 246 28.98 32.20 -39.82
C GLY A 246 28.77 31.77 -41.28
N PHE A 247 27.57 32.01 -41.81
CA PHE A 247 27.35 32.12 -43.25
C PHE A 247 27.29 33.60 -43.63
N ASP A 248 28.42 34.31 -43.65
CA ASP A 248 28.57 35.44 -44.57
C ASP A 248 30.03 35.80 -44.97
N ALA A 249 30.14 36.29 -46.21
CA ALA A 249 31.25 36.97 -46.91
C ALA A 249 32.44 36.17 -47.53
N GLY A 250 32.46 36.13 -48.87
CA GLY A 250 33.62 36.68 -49.60
C GLY A 250 34.58 35.82 -50.44
N LYS A 251 34.11 34.93 -51.35
CA LYS A 251 34.71 34.65 -52.70
C LYS A 251 34.11 33.37 -53.34
N LYS A 252 33.68 33.47 -54.61
CA LYS A 252 32.99 32.40 -55.36
C LYS A 252 33.83 31.13 -55.63
N SER A 253 35.16 31.21 -55.61
CA SER A 253 36.05 30.09 -55.97
C SER A 253 36.20 29.01 -54.89
N HIS A 254 35.94 29.33 -53.61
CA HIS A 254 36.07 28.37 -52.51
C HIS A 254 34.78 27.59 -52.19
N ARG A 255 33.63 27.98 -52.77
CA ARG A 255 32.34 27.30 -52.55
C ARG A 255 32.20 25.96 -53.26
N ILE A 256 32.91 25.76 -54.37
CA ILE A 256 32.83 24.52 -55.17
C ILE A 256 33.72 23.43 -54.55
N LEU A 257 34.93 23.80 -54.14
CA LEU A 257 35.88 22.88 -53.53
C LEU A 257 35.39 22.41 -52.14
N GLY A 258 34.77 23.30 -51.35
CA GLY A 258 34.15 22.94 -50.07
C GLY A 258 32.91 22.04 -50.21
N ARG A 259 32.12 22.20 -51.28
CA ARG A 259 30.96 21.33 -51.55
C ARG A 259 31.38 19.92 -51.97
N MET A 260 32.48 19.78 -52.70
CA MET A 260 33.00 18.47 -53.09
C MET A 260 33.64 17.72 -51.92
N THR A 261 34.33 18.41 -51.01
CA THR A 261 34.91 17.79 -49.82
C THR A 261 33.85 17.41 -48.79
N ILE A 262 32.83 18.24 -48.59
CA ILE A 262 31.69 17.91 -47.73
C ILE A 262 30.88 16.75 -48.31
N ALA A 263 30.62 16.73 -49.63
CA ALA A 263 29.93 15.60 -50.26
C ALA A 263 30.72 14.28 -50.16
N ALA A 264 32.06 14.32 -50.29
CA ALA A 264 32.91 13.15 -50.13
C ALA A 264 32.98 12.67 -48.66
N LEU A 265 33.03 13.59 -47.69
CA LEU A 265 32.96 13.27 -46.26
C LEU A 265 31.58 12.72 -45.88
N CYS A 266 30.49 13.30 -46.39
CA CYS A 266 29.14 12.77 -46.21
C CYS A 266 29.00 11.38 -46.84
N ALA A 267 29.58 11.12 -48.02
CA ALA A 267 29.55 9.79 -48.64
C ALA A 267 30.35 8.75 -47.85
N LEU A 268 31.51 9.10 -47.31
CA LEU A 268 32.32 8.23 -46.46
C LEU A 268 31.63 7.95 -45.10
N VAL A 269 31.00 8.97 -44.52
CA VAL A 269 30.21 8.82 -43.30
C VAL A 269 28.95 7.99 -43.58
N LEU A 270 28.30 8.14 -44.73
CA LEU A 270 27.15 7.31 -45.12
C LEU A 270 27.54 5.87 -45.47
N LEU A 271 28.75 5.62 -45.98
CA LEU A 271 29.26 4.26 -46.22
C LEU A 271 29.72 3.59 -44.92
N ALA A 272 30.37 4.33 -44.02
CA ALA A 272 30.75 3.82 -42.70
C ALA A 272 29.53 3.63 -41.80
N ALA A 273 28.57 4.57 -41.82
CA ALA A 273 27.28 4.42 -41.19
C ALA A 273 26.48 3.31 -41.86
N GLY A 274 26.53 3.17 -43.18
CA GLY A 274 25.88 2.07 -43.92
C GLY A 274 26.47 0.71 -43.59
N PHE A 275 27.79 0.61 -43.40
CA PHE A 275 28.47 -0.61 -42.98
C PHE A 275 28.25 -0.92 -41.49
N ALA A 276 28.23 0.11 -40.63
CA ALA A 276 27.89 -0.03 -39.21
C ALA A 276 26.42 -0.40 -39.03
N VAL A 277 25.51 0.22 -39.79
CA VAL A 277 24.09 -0.12 -39.88
C VAL A 277 23.92 -1.51 -40.48
N TRP A 278 24.66 -1.90 -41.52
CA TRP A 278 24.62 -3.26 -42.06
C TRP A 278 25.13 -4.30 -41.06
N ARG A 279 26.22 -4.03 -40.34
CA ARG A 279 26.75 -4.90 -39.29
C ARG A 279 25.84 -4.98 -38.06
N LEU A 280 25.21 -3.86 -37.67
CA LEU A 280 24.23 -3.80 -36.58
C LEU A 280 22.85 -4.34 -36.99
N ALA A 281 22.47 -4.28 -38.26
CA ALA A 281 21.18 -4.74 -38.77
C ALA A 281 21.20 -6.21 -39.25
N PHE A 282 22.31 -6.74 -39.76
CA PHE A 282 22.36 -8.08 -40.38
C PHE A 282 23.12 -9.16 -39.58
N TYR A 283 24.07 -8.82 -38.70
CA TYR A 283 24.72 -9.82 -37.83
C TYR A 283 23.82 -10.38 -36.71
N PRO A 284 22.95 -9.58 -36.05
CA PRO A 284 21.97 -10.13 -35.10
C PRO A 284 20.81 -10.87 -35.77
N GLY A 285 20.54 -10.61 -37.06
CA GLY A 285 19.48 -11.29 -37.82
C GLY A 285 19.69 -12.80 -37.92
N GLN A 286 20.88 -13.25 -38.35
CA GLN A 286 21.18 -14.68 -38.52
C GLN A 286 21.25 -15.46 -37.19
N ARG A 287 21.77 -14.84 -36.12
CA ARG A 287 21.81 -15.47 -34.78
C ARG A 287 20.41 -15.62 -34.19
N ARG A 288 19.58 -14.58 -34.28
CA ARG A 288 18.18 -14.60 -33.82
C ARG A 288 17.33 -15.56 -34.64
N GLU A 289 17.54 -15.63 -35.95
CA GLU A 289 16.87 -16.62 -36.82
C GLU A 289 17.27 -18.06 -36.47
N ALA A 290 18.54 -18.32 -36.17
CA ALA A 290 19.00 -19.64 -35.74
C ALA A 290 18.45 -20.03 -34.35
N MET A 291 18.46 -19.11 -33.38
CA MET A 291 17.85 -19.32 -32.07
C MET A 291 16.34 -19.56 -32.19
N ARG A 292 15.63 -18.78 -33.03
CA ARG A 292 14.20 -18.98 -33.32
C ARG A 292 13.90 -20.34 -33.91
N ALA A 293 14.66 -20.77 -34.92
CA ALA A 293 14.44 -22.07 -35.55
C ALA A 293 14.58 -23.24 -34.55
N GLN A 294 15.52 -23.16 -33.60
CA GLN A 294 15.62 -24.16 -32.54
C GLN A 294 14.46 -24.09 -31.55
N MET A 295 14.11 -22.90 -31.09
CA MET A 295 13.04 -22.73 -30.12
C MET A 295 11.64 -23.07 -30.69
N GLU A 296 11.42 -22.84 -31.99
CA GLU A 296 10.23 -23.28 -32.71
C GLU A 296 10.09 -24.81 -32.72
N THR A 297 11.21 -25.54 -32.76
CA THR A 297 11.22 -27.01 -32.66
C THR A 297 10.79 -27.47 -31.26
N LEU A 298 11.23 -26.76 -30.20
CA LEU A 298 10.79 -27.02 -28.84
C LEU A 298 9.29 -26.69 -28.66
N GLN A 299 8.81 -25.64 -29.33
CA GLN A 299 7.42 -25.19 -29.25
C GLN A 299 6.45 -25.97 -30.15
N SER A 300 6.91 -26.70 -31.17
CA SER A 300 6.02 -27.50 -32.03
C SER A 300 5.49 -28.73 -31.32
N GLY A 301 6.13 -29.16 -30.23
CA GLY A 301 5.78 -30.39 -29.50
C GLY A 301 6.11 -31.65 -30.30
N ASP A 302 6.91 -31.54 -31.35
CA ASP A 302 7.47 -32.70 -32.03
C ASP A 302 8.32 -33.48 -31.03
N ALA A 303 8.20 -34.82 -31.05
CA ALA A 303 8.94 -35.67 -30.13
C ALA A 303 10.45 -35.38 -30.25
N ILE A 304 10.99 -34.73 -29.22
CA ILE A 304 12.41 -34.42 -29.14
C ILE A 304 13.12 -35.73 -28.83
N GLU A 305 13.92 -36.23 -29.76
CA GLU A 305 14.82 -37.36 -29.52
C GLU A 305 15.76 -37.01 -28.35
N GLY A 306 15.52 -37.58 -27.16
CA GLY A 306 16.30 -37.34 -25.94
C GLY A 306 15.67 -36.46 -24.86
N GLY A 307 14.48 -35.88 -25.10
CA GLY A 307 13.75 -35.08 -24.09
C GLY A 307 14.14 -33.60 -24.01
N THR A 308 13.32 -32.82 -23.31
CA THR A 308 13.41 -31.35 -23.17
C THR A 308 14.69 -30.94 -22.43
N ALA A 309 15.12 -31.69 -21.41
CA ALA A 309 16.34 -31.39 -20.66
C ALA A 309 17.60 -31.56 -21.53
N GLN A 310 17.67 -32.62 -22.33
CA GLN A 310 18.80 -32.85 -23.23
C GLN A 310 18.88 -31.78 -24.33
N TYR A 311 17.72 -31.34 -24.85
CA TYR A 311 17.65 -30.28 -25.84
C TYR A 311 18.15 -28.94 -25.30
N LEU A 312 17.71 -28.57 -24.09
CA LEU A 312 18.15 -27.34 -23.43
C LEU A 312 19.67 -27.35 -23.20
N GLY A 313 20.25 -28.50 -22.84
CA GLY A 313 21.70 -28.67 -22.74
C GLY A 313 22.42 -28.33 -24.05
N HIS A 314 21.98 -28.90 -25.17
CA HIS A 314 22.55 -28.60 -26.49
C HIS A 314 22.31 -27.15 -26.94
N PHE A 315 21.17 -26.57 -26.57
CA PHE A 315 20.87 -25.17 -26.83
C PHE A 315 21.89 -24.25 -26.14
N PHE A 316 22.17 -24.45 -24.85
CA PHE A 316 23.13 -23.65 -24.10
C PHE A 316 24.59 -23.86 -24.56
N GLU A 317 24.95 -25.04 -25.06
CA GLU A 317 26.25 -25.28 -25.70
C GLU A 317 26.46 -24.40 -26.95
N GLN A 318 25.41 -24.24 -27.77
CA GLN A 318 25.46 -23.44 -29.00
C GLN A 318 25.25 -21.96 -28.74
N PHE A 319 24.41 -21.63 -27.75
CA PHE A 319 24.03 -20.27 -27.36
C PHE A 319 24.20 -20.08 -25.85
N PRO A 320 25.42 -19.78 -25.37
CA PRO A 320 25.65 -19.55 -23.94
C PRO A 320 24.85 -18.34 -23.43
N TYR A 321 24.11 -18.51 -22.33
CA TYR A 321 23.19 -17.51 -21.78
C TYR A 321 23.90 -16.19 -21.41
N GLU A 322 25.10 -16.27 -20.83
CA GLU A 322 25.94 -15.10 -20.48
C GLU A 322 26.36 -14.26 -21.69
N LYS A 323 26.33 -14.82 -22.90
CA LYS A 323 26.68 -14.14 -24.16
C LYS A 323 25.45 -13.64 -24.92
N MET A 324 24.26 -13.77 -24.35
CA MET A 324 23.03 -13.20 -24.90
C MET A 324 22.91 -11.74 -24.47
N SER A 325 22.42 -10.90 -25.37
CA SER A 325 21.93 -9.55 -25.02
C SER A 325 20.70 -9.64 -24.12
N GLU A 326 20.37 -8.59 -23.38
CA GLU A 326 19.16 -8.54 -22.53
C GLU A 326 17.89 -8.89 -23.32
N GLU A 327 17.76 -8.41 -24.57
CA GLU A 327 16.65 -8.77 -25.46
C GLU A 327 16.61 -10.27 -25.82
N GLU A 328 17.77 -10.89 -26.03
CA GLU A 328 17.88 -12.32 -26.35
C GLU A 328 17.59 -13.19 -25.12
N GLN A 329 18.03 -12.77 -23.93
CA GLN A 329 17.73 -13.44 -22.67
C GLN A 329 16.23 -13.39 -22.36
N TYR A 330 15.62 -12.22 -22.55
CA TYR A 330 14.18 -12.05 -22.39
C TYR A 330 13.39 -12.92 -23.36
N TRP A 331 13.74 -12.87 -24.65
CA TRP A 331 13.09 -13.68 -25.67
C TRP A 331 13.24 -15.19 -25.39
N PHE A 332 14.40 -15.61 -24.87
CA PHE A 332 14.62 -16.99 -24.45
C PHE A 332 13.68 -17.37 -23.30
N CYS A 333 13.60 -16.57 -22.24
CA CYS A 333 12.70 -16.80 -21.09
C CYS A 333 11.24 -16.93 -21.53
N ASP A 334 10.73 -15.96 -22.32
CA ASP A 334 9.36 -16.02 -22.85
C ASP A 334 9.12 -17.26 -23.73
N SER A 335 10.11 -17.62 -24.55
CA SER A 335 9.97 -18.74 -25.48
C SER A 335 10.05 -20.10 -24.78
N ILE A 336 10.87 -20.23 -23.73
CA ILE A 336 11.01 -21.48 -22.97
C ILE A 336 9.79 -21.70 -22.08
N GLU A 337 9.26 -20.65 -21.44
CA GLU A 337 8.00 -20.72 -20.70
C GLU A 337 6.86 -21.25 -21.58
N LYS A 338 6.74 -20.72 -22.80
CA LYS A 338 5.71 -21.14 -23.77
C LYS A 338 5.88 -22.57 -24.24
N ALA A 339 7.12 -23.05 -24.36
CA ALA A 339 7.42 -24.42 -24.75
C ALA A 339 7.13 -25.41 -23.61
N LEU A 340 7.62 -25.13 -22.40
CA LEU A 340 7.38 -25.93 -21.20
C LEU A 340 5.88 -26.03 -20.87
N ALA A 341 5.11 -24.96 -21.10
CA ALA A 341 3.66 -24.98 -20.94
C ALA A 341 2.93 -25.88 -21.95
N LYS A 342 3.57 -26.35 -23.04
CA LYS A 342 3.01 -27.34 -23.97
C LYS A 342 3.36 -28.78 -23.61
N ASP A 343 4.45 -28.99 -22.89
CA ASP A 343 4.92 -30.32 -22.55
C ASP A 343 4.06 -30.91 -21.41
N SER A 344 3.28 -31.95 -21.74
CA SER A 344 2.40 -32.62 -20.79
C SER A 344 3.14 -33.45 -19.75
N SER A 345 4.41 -33.78 -19.97
CA SER A 345 5.22 -34.63 -19.08
C SER A 345 5.89 -33.86 -17.92
N VAL A 346 6.02 -32.53 -18.04
CA VAL A 346 6.92 -31.72 -17.20
C VAL A 346 6.28 -31.20 -15.90
N VAL A 347 4.95 -31.29 -15.76
CA VAL A 347 4.22 -30.70 -14.61
C VAL A 347 3.05 -31.58 -14.15
N SER A 348 3.35 -32.80 -13.70
CA SER A 348 2.43 -33.60 -12.89
C SER A 348 3.06 -33.96 -11.55
N SER A 349 2.98 -33.07 -10.57
CA SER A 349 3.29 -33.38 -9.18
C SER A 349 2.29 -32.72 -8.22
N SER A 350 1.01 -33.07 -8.35
CA SER A 350 0.05 -32.94 -7.25
C SER A 350 -1.06 -33.96 -7.43
N ASP A 351 -0.80 -35.20 -6.97
CA ASP A 351 -1.78 -36.14 -6.39
C ASP A 351 -1.20 -37.56 -6.33
N ARG A 352 -0.23 -37.78 -5.43
CA ARG A 352 0.06 -39.12 -4.89
C ARG A 352 0.36 -39.04 -3.39
N SER A 353 -0.65 -38.70 -2.62
CA SER A 353 -0.73 -39.07 -1.21
C SER A 353 -2.16 -39.47 -0.89
N GLY A 354 -2.39 -40.77 -0.75
CA GLY A 354 -3.71 -41.31 -0.35
C GLY A 354 -4.22 -42.46 -1.22
N ASN A 355 -3.57 -43.62 -1.17
CA ASN A 355 -4.25 -44.90 -0.86
C ASN A 355 -3.30 -46.09 -1.00
N LEU A 356 -2.97 -46.67 0.14
CA LEU A 356 -2.52 -48.05 0.26
C LEU A 356 -3.77 -48.95 0.22
N SER A 357 -3.98 -49.70 -0.86
CA SER A 357 -4.62 -51.02 -0.79
C SER A 357 -4.53 -51.82 -2.10
N ALA A 358 -3.92 -52.99 -1.99
CA ALA A 358 -4.25 -54.27 -2.62
C ALA A 358 -4.17 -54.44 -4.16
N GLY A 359 -3.31 -55.39 -4.58
CA GLY A 359 -3.78 -56.50 -5.42
C GLY A 359 -3.21 -56.66 -6.84
N SER A 360 -2.37 -57.70 -6.99
CA SER A 360 -2.24 -58.62 -8.15
C SER A 360 -1.72 -58.14 -9.52
N SER A 361 -0.50 -58.60 -9.82
CA SER A 361 -0.05 -59.28 -11.06
C SER A 361 -0.63 -58.89 -12.44
N SER A 362 0.20 -58.40 -13.35
CA SER A 362 0.55 -59.06 -14.65
C SER A 362 1.49 -58.20 -15.52
N ASP A 363 2.41 -58.91 -16.19
CA ASP A 363 3.26 -58.58 -17.36
C ASP A 363 4.26 -57.39 -17.38
N PRO A 364 5.57 -57.67 -17.60
CA PRO A 364 6.59 -56.69 -17.97
C PRO A 364 6.86 -56.76 -19.48
N SER A 365 6.07 -56.07 -20.31
CA SER A 365 6.48 -55.76 -21.69
C SER A 365 5.59 -54.70 -22.32
N ALA A 366 5.98 -53.43 -22.25
CA ALA A 366 5.85 -52.42 -23.32
C ALA A 366 6.24 -51.03 -22.77
N ASP A 367 7.05 -50.34 -23.57
CA ASP A 367 7.39 -48.91 -23.52
C ASP A 367 8.11 -48.34 -22.31
N SER A 368 9.44 -48.32 -22.44
CA SER A 368 10.30 -47.26 -21.93
C SER A 368 10.00 -45.95 -22.67
N SER A 369 8.94 -45.22 -22.27
CA SER A 369 8.83 -43.79 -22.54
C SER A 369 9.32 -43.04 -21.30
N SER A 370 10.41 -42.30 -21.47
CA SER A 370 11.06 -41.46 -20.46
C SER A 370 10.11 -40.38 -19.94
N ASP A 371 9.58 -40.55 -18.72
CA ASP A 371 9.03 -39.43 -17.96
C ASP A 371 10.22 -38.58 -17.47
N GLU A 372 10.38 -37.38 -18.04
CA GLU A 372 11.34 -36.39 -17.54
C GLU A 372 10.81 -35.73 -16.26
N SER A 373 11.60 -35.73 -15.19
CA SER A 373 11.22 -35.09 -13.93
C SER A 373 11.41 -33.58 -14.01
N ARG A 374 10.48 -32.77 -13.47
CA ARG A 374 10.61 -31.31 -13.29
C ARG A 374 11.99 -30.90 -12.78
N GLU A 375 12.55 -31.66 -11.83
CA GLU A 375 13.88 -31.45 -11.25
C GLU A 375 15.01 -31.47 -12.30
N GLN A 376 14.95 -32.35 -13.30
CA GLN A 376 15.97 -32.44 -14.36
C GLN A 376 15.98 -31.21 -15.27
N ILE A 377 14.80 -30.64 -15.54
CA ILE A 377 14.66 -29.43 -16.36
C ILE A 377 15.13 -28.20 -15.57
N VAL A 378 14.76 -28.10 -14.29
CA VAL A 378 15.27 -27.04 -13.39
C VAL A 378 16.79 -27.11 -13.30
N GLU A 379 17.38 -28.29 -13.14
CA GLU A 379 18.83 -28.47 -13.05
C GLU A 379 19.55 -28.01 -14.34
N VAL A 380 19.05 -28.38 -15.52
CA VAL A 380 19.65 -27.95 -16.80
C VAL A 380 19.48 -26.44 -17.01
N LEU A 381 18.32 -25.87 -16.67
CA LEU A 381 18.09 -24.43 -16.74
C LEU A 381 18.99 -23.66 -15.78
N ALA A 382 19.10 -24.10 -14.53
CA ALA A 382 19.95 -23.48 -13.52
C ALA A 382 21.43 -23.51 -13.95
N ASN A 383 21.90 -24.63 -14.49
CA ASN A 383 23.26 -24.77 -14.99
C ASN A 383 23.53 -23.94 -16.25
N GLY A 384 22.56 -23.83 -17.17
CA GLY A 384 22.68 -23.06 -18.41
C GLY A 384 22.58 -21.54 -18.22
N ILE A 385 21.75 -21.11 -17.26
CA ILE A 385 21.52 -19.70 -16.91
C ILE A 385 22.56 -19.18 -15.91
N GLY A 386 23.02 -20.05 -14.99
CA GLY A 386 23.87 -19.67 -13.87
C GLY A 386 23.10 -19.10 -12.66
N ASP A 387 21.77 -19.26 -12.64
CA ASP A 387 20.88 -18.74 -11.60
C ASP A 387 19.73 -19.72 -11.33
N GLU A 388 19.78 -20.38 -10.17
CA GLU A 388 18.80 -21.38 -9.73
C GLU A 388 17.43 -20.75 -9.43
N GLN A 389 17.41 -19.55 -8.84
CA GLN A 389 16.17 -18.85 -8.52
C GLN A 389 15.45 -18.37 -9.78
N LYS A 390 16.23 -17.96 -10.80
CA LYS A 390 15.68 -17.62 -12.13
C LYS A 390 15.12 -18.84 -12.86
N ALA A 391 15.78 -20.00 -12.76
CA ALA A 391 15.28 -21.25 -13.33
C ALA A 391 13.93 -21.68 -12.72
N GLU A 392 13.78 -21.59 -11.39
CA GLU A 392 12.51 -21.85 -10.70
C GLU A 392 11.43 -20.83 -11.09
N THR A 393 11.79 -19.56 -11.22
CA THR A 393 10.86 -18.51 -11.67
C THR A 393 10.31 -18.83 -13.06
N ILE A 394 11.17 -19.25 -14.00
CA ILE A 394 10.76 -19.66 -15.35
C ILE A 394 9.78 -20.84 -15.32
N MET A 395 10.00 -21.82 -14.43
CA MET A 395 9.08 -22.95 -14.27
C MET A 395 7.72 -22.51 -13.73
N GLU A 396 7.68 -21.65 -12.73
CA GLU A 396 6.42 -21.12 -12.21
C GLU A 396 5.66 -20.28 -13.25
N LEU A 397 6.36 -19.48 -14.05
CA LEU A 397 5.78 -18.72 -15.16
C LEU A 397 5.26 -19.63 -16.30
N ALA A 398 5.90 -20.78 -16.54
CA ALA A 398 5.40 -21.80 -17.46
C ALA A 398 4.08 -22.43 -16.97
N GLU A 399 3.93 -22.63 -15.66
CA GLU A 399 2.66 -23.09 -15.07
C GLU A 399 1.56 -22.04 -15.17
N VAL A 400 1.88 -20.76 -14.94
CA VAL A 400 0.98 -19.63 -15.20
C VAL A 400 0.53 -19.64 -16.67
N GLU A 401 1.45 -19.83 -17.62
CA GLU A 401 1.11 -19.92 -19.05
C GLU A 401 0.17 -21.09 -19.37
N LYS A 402 0.32 -22.23 -18.69
CA LYS A 402 -0.60 -23.38 -18.80
C LYS A 402 -2.00 -23.02 -18.31
N LEU A 403 -2.12 -22.33 -17.17
CA LEU A 403 -3.40 -21.87 -16.62
C LEU A 403 -4.08 -20.89 -17.58
N VAL A 404 -3.34 -19.92 -18.12
CA VAL A 404 -3.88 -18.95 -19.09
C VAL A 404 -4.37 -19.65 -20.36
N ARG A 405 -3.64 -20.63 -20.89
CA ARG A 405 -4.09 -21.43 -22.06
C ARG A 405 -5.35 -22.25 -21.78
N SER A 406 -5.50 -22.74 -20.55
CA SER A 406 -6.71 -23.44 -20.12
C SER A 406 -7.90 -22.50 -19.83
N GLY A 407 -7.69 -21.18 -19.90
CA GLY A 407 -8.71 -20.16 -19.61
C GLY A 407 -8.95 -19.90 -18.12
N LYS A 408 -8.08 -20.43 -17.25
CA LYS A 408 -8.16 -20.26 -15.79
C LYS A 408 -7.39 -19.00 -15.36
N TYR A 409 -7.96 -17.83 -15.66
CA TYR A 409 -7.29 -16.55 -15.45
C TYR A 409 -7.14 -16.18 -13.96
N GLN A 410 -8.12 -16.48 -13.12
CA GLN A 410 -8.03 -16.21 -11.68
C GLN A 410 -6.90 -17.02 -11.02
N ASP A 411 -6.84 -18.33 -11.30
CA ASP A 411 -5.75 -19.20 -10.82
C ASP A 411 -4.38 -18.71 -11.31
N ALA A 412 -4.31 -18.20 -12.55
CA ALA A 412 -3.08 -17.63 -13.10
C ALA A 412 -2.64 -16.37 -12.34
N PHE A 413 -3.56 -15.46 -12.01
CA PHE A 413 -3.26 -14.28 -11.21
C PHE A 413 -2.88 -14.60 -9.77
N ASP A 414 -3.57 -15.54 -9.12
CA ASP A 414 -3.26 -15.96 -7.75
C ASP A 414 -1.88 -16.61 -7.64
N LYS A 415 -1.49 -17.38 -8.67
CA LYS A 415 -0.16 -17.97 -8.76
C LYS A 415 0.95 -16.95 -9.08
N LEU A 416 0.64 -15.93 -9.88
CA LEU A 416 1.59 -14.89 -10.27
C LEU A 416 1.83 -13.84 -9.16
N ARG A 417 0.84 -13.61 -8.29
CA ARG A 417 0.88 -12.60 -7.22
C ARG A 417 2.11 -12.70 -6.29
N PRO A 418 2.43 -13.86 -5.67
CA PRO A 418 3.59 -13.96 -4.78
C PRO A 418 4.93 -13.75 -5.52
N ILE A 419 5.02 -14.16 -6.80
CA ILE A 419 6.22 -13.98 -7.63
C ILE A 419 6.41 -12.49 -7.94
N ARG A 420 5.33 -11.78 -8.26
CA ARG A 420 5.33 -10.33 -8.49
C ARG A 420 5.69 -9.54 -7.24
N GLU A 421 5.17 -9.93 -6.07
CA GLU A 421 5.49 -9.31 -4.78
C GLU A 421 6.98 -9.46 -4.39
N SER A 422 7.67 -10.46 -4.93
CA SER A 422 9.12 -10.60 -4.77
C SER A 422 9.96 -9.57 -5.56
N GLY A 423 9.32 -8.78 -6.43
CA GLY A 423 9.98 -7.78 -7.27
C GLY A 423 10.56 -8.30 -8.58
N SER A 424 10.15 -9.50 -9.03
CA SER A 424 10.56 -10.05 -10.34
C SER A 424 9.99 -9.20 -11.48
N ARG A 425 10.89 -8.72 -12.35
CA ARG A 425 10.51 -7.97 -13.55
C ARG A 425 9.75 -8.85 -14.54
N GLU A 426 10.18 -10.10 -14.71
CA GLU A 426 9.54 -11.09 -15.57
C GLU A 426 8.09 -11.36 -15.13
N ALA A 427 7.83 -11.40 -13.82
CA ALA A 427 6.47 -11.57 -13.28
C ALA A 427 5.58 -10.34 -13.49
N GLU A 428 6.12 -9.13 -13.42
CA GLU A 428 5.39 -7.88 -13.73
C GLU A 428 4.97 -7.85 -15.20
N GLU A 429 5.90 -8.16 -16.11
CA GLU A 429 5.62 -8.19 -17.55
C GLU A 429 4.64 -9.33 -17.91
N LYS A 430 4.77 -10.49 -17.26
CA LYS A 430 3.78 -11.58 -17.41
C LYS A 430 2.40 -11.17 -16.93
N TRP A 431 2.31 -10.37 -15.86
CA TRP A 431 1.03 -9.88 -15.33
C TRP A 431 0.29 -9.03 -16.35
N GLU A 432 1.02 -8.18 -17.07
CA GLU A 432 0.48 -7.39 -18.19
C GLU A 432 0.03 -8.28 -19.35
N ASP A 433 0.80 -9.30 -19.76
CA ASP A 433 0.40 -10.25 -20.80
C ASP A 433 -0.89 -11.00 -20.42
N VAL A 434 -0.96 -11.53 -19.20
CA VAL A 434 -2.15 -12.22 -18.69
C VAL A 434 -3.37 -11.29 -18.71
N SER A 435 -3.18 -10.03 -18.30
CA SER A 435 -4.24 -9.01 -18.31
C SER A 435 -4.75 -8.73 -19.73
N ARG A 436 -3.85 -8.51 -20.70
CA ARG A 436 -4.21 -8.28 -22.11
C ARG A 436 -4.90 -9.49 -22.74
N ARG A 437 -4.45 -10.71 -22.43
CA ARG A 437 -5.08 -11.96 -22.91
C ARG A 437 -6.44 -12.21 -22.29
N CYS A 438 -6.61 -11.90 -21.01
CA CYS A 438 -7.89 -11.96 -20.31
C CYS A 438 -8.90 -11.01 -20.98
N PHE A 439 -8.50 -9.75 -21.20
CA PHE A 439 -9.31 -8.75 -21.91
C PHE A 439 -9.67 -9.22 -23.32
N LYS A 440 -8.70 -9.70 -24.10
CA LYS A 440 -8.97 -10.25 -25.44
C LYS A 440 -9.99 -11.40 -25.38
N ARG A 441 -9.86 -12.31 -24.42
CA ARG A 441 -10.79 -13.42 -24.27
C ARG A 441 -12.20 -12.97 -23.87
N ALA A 442 -12.31 -11.91 -23.06
CA ALA A 442 -13.57 -11.27 -22.72
C ALA A 442 -14.24 -10.65 -23.96
N THR A 443 -13.48 -9.90 -24.77
CA THR A 443 -13.99 -9.31 -26.03
C THR A 443 -14.42 -10.37 -27.05
N GLU A 444 -13.71 -11.50 -27.15
CA GLU A 444 -14.12 -12.64 -27.98
C GLU A 444 -15.45 -13.25 -27.51
N ALA A 445 -15.67 -13.36 -26.20
CA ALA A 445 -16.93 -13.84 -25.63
C ALA A 445 -18.07 -12.83 -25.86
N GLU A 446 -17.81 -11.53 -25.75
CA GLU A 446 -18.73 -10.45 -26.11
C GLU A 446 -19.10 -10.49 -27.60
N GLU A 447 -18.14 -10.69 -28.50
CA GLU A 447 -18.43 -10.84 -29.92
C GLU A 447 -19.26 -12.08 -30.24
N GLN A 448 -19.01 -13.19 -29.53
CA GLN A 448 -19.81 -14.41 -29.67
C GLN A 448 -21.25 -14.18 -29.24
N TYR A 449 -21.47 -13.43 -28.15
CA TYR A 449 -22.80 -12.99 -27.72
C TYR A 449 -23.48 -12.12 -28.79
N LYS A 450 -22.77 -11.18 -29.41
CA LYS A 450 -23.32 -10.32 -30.47
C LYS A 450 -23.67 -11.07 -31.77
N LYS A 451 -23.08 -12.24 -32.00
CA LYS A 451 -23.23 -13.03 -33.24
C LYS A 451 -24.22 -14.21 -33.09
N SER A 452 -24.72 -14.49 -31.90
CA SER A 452 -25.66 -15.60 -31.71
C SER A 452 -27.01 -15.31 -32.33
N ASP A 453 -27.48 -16.28 -33.12
CA ASP A 453 -28.61 -16.17 -34.06
C ASP A 453 -29.95 -16.55 -33.38
N GLY A 454 -30.21 -16.04 -32.17
CA GLY A 454 -31.49 -16.24 -31.45
C GLY A 454 -31.56 -17.52 -30.60
N ASN A 455 -30.43 -18.01 -30.08
CA ASN A 455 -30.42 -19.08 -29.07
C ASN A 455 -30.08 -18.49 -27.69
N ALA A 456 -31.11 -18.16 -26.93
CA ALA A 456 -31.04 -17.51 -25.62
C ALA A 456 -30.09 -18.18 -24.62
N ASN A 457 -29.93 -19.52 -24.67
CA ASN A 457 -29.02 -20.23 -23.76
C ASN A 457 -27.55 -20.05 -24.14
N THR A 458 -27.24 -19.98 -25.44
CA THR A 458 -25.88 -19.73 -25.94
C THR A 458 -25.52 -18.25 -25.80
N GLU A 459 -26.48 -17.36 -26.01
CA GLU A 459 -26.36 -15.90 -25.78
C GLU A 459 -26.00 -15.60 -24.33
N ARG A 460 -26.80 -16.08 -23.38
CA ARG A 460 -26.59 -15.89 -21.95
C ARG A 460 -25.29 -16.51 -21.45
N SER A 461 -24.90 -17.68 -21.98
CA SER A 461 -23.65 -18.33 -21.57
C SER A 461 -22.41 -17.56 -22.05
N SER A 462 -22.44 -16.97 -23.25
CA SER A 462 -21.32 -16.18 -23.77
C SER A 462 -21.22 -14.82 -23.08
N ALA A 463 -22.35 -14.19 -22.81
CA ALA A 463 -22.40 -12.92 -22.08
C ALA A 463 -21.94 -13.07 -20.62
N LYS A 464 -22.42 -14.10 -19.91
CA LYS A 464 -21.96 -14.41 -18.54
C LYS A 464 -20.45 -14.66 -18.48
N LYS A 465 -19.92 -15.36 -19.48
CA LYS A 465 -18.48 -15.62 -19.59
C LYS A 465 -17.66 -14.35 -19.88
N ALA A 466 -18.21 -13.41 -20.65
CA ALA A 466 -17.57 -12.11 -20.88
C ALA A 466 -17.52 -11.30 -19.58
N LEU A 467 -18.64 -11.21 -18.84
CA LEU A 467 -18.74 -10.50 -17.57
C LEU A 467 -17.78 -11.09 -16.50
N GLU A 468 -17.75 -12.41 -16.35
CA GLU A 468 -16.83 -13.09 -15.41
C GLU A 468 -15.36 -12.74 -15.70
N LEU A 469 -14.96 -12.71 -16.98
CA LEU A 469 -13.59 -12.36 -17.37
C LEU A 469 -13.27 -10.89 -17.12
N TYR A 470 -14.22 -9.98 -17.37
CA TYR A 470 -14.06 -8.57 -17.04
C TYR A 470 -13.97 -8.34 -15.51
N GLU A 471 -14.73 -9.08 -14.70
CA GLU A 471 -14.65 -9.01 -13.22
C GLU A 471 -13.30 -9.51 -12.67
N ILE A 472 -12.79 -10.62 -13.21
CA ILE A 472 -11.45 -11.12 -12.90
C ILE A 472 -10.41 -10.06 -13.25
N LEU A 473 -10.55 -9.42 -14.41
CA LEU A 473 -9.67 -8.35 -14.84
C LEU A 473 -9.73 -7.15 -13.88
N PHE A 474 -10.91 -6.66 -13.50
CA PHE A 474 -11.05 -5.53 -12.55
C PHE A 474 -10.45 -5.82 -11.17
N SER A 475 -10.68 -7.02 -10.66
CA SER A 475 -10.20 -7.44 -9.34
C SER A 475 -8.67 -7.52 -9.27
N ASN A 476 -8.01 -7.68 -10.41
CA ASN A 476 -6.55 -7.85 -10.52
C ASN A 476 -5.84 -6.66 -11.21
N LEU A 477 -6.58 -5.69 -11.76
CA LEU A 477 -6.07 -4.40 -12.22
C LEU A 477 -5.87 -3.44 -11.04
N ILE A 478 -4.73 -3.57 -10.35
CA ILE A 478 -4.30 -2.64 -9.29
C ILE A 478 -4.03 -1.24 -9.87
N SER A 479 -4.17 -0.20 -9.05
CA SER A 479 -4.05 1.26 -9.29
C SER A 479 -2.86 1.79 -10.11
N ASN A 480 -1.92 0.95 -10.52
CA ASN A 480 -0.75 1.29 -11.35
C ASN A 480 -0.82 0.70 -12.79
N GLY A 481 -1.91 0.03 -13.16
CA GLY A 481 -2.07 -0.59 -14.48
C GLY A 481 -2.43 0.39 -15.61
N ASP A 482 -2.30 -0.10 -16.85
CA ASP A 482 -2.69 0.53 -18.12
C ASP A 482 -4.11 1.13 -18.01
N ALA A 483 -4.19 2.44 -17.78
CA ALA A 483 -5.45 3.15 -17.51
C ALA A 483 -6.42 3.05 -18.69
N ASP A 484 -5.89 2.95 -19.91
CA ASP A 484 -6.65 2.77 -21.14
C ASP A 484 -7.29 1.38 -21.17
N LEU A 485 -6.54 0.32 -20.84
CA LEU A 485 -7.08 -1.04 -20.75
C LEU A 485 -8.18 -1.15 -19.69
N LYS A 486 -8.03 -0.45 -18.56
CA LYS A 486 -9.04 -0.40 -17.51
C LYS A 486 -10.32 0.28 -17.99
N GLN A 487 -10.19 1.41 -18.69
CA GLN A 487 -11.34 2.13 -19.24
C GLN A 487 -12.02 1.34 -20.36
N ASP A 488 -11.26 0.74 -21.27
CA ASP A 488 -11.79 -0.10 -22.35
C ASP A 488 -12.52 -1.33 -21.81
N ALA A 489 -12.02 -1.94 -20.73
CA ALA A 489 -12.69 -3.02 -20.01
C ALA A 489 -14.00 -2.56 -19.36
N LEU A 490 -14.02 -1.40 -18.73
CA LEU A 490 -15.24 -0.80 -18.18
C LEU A 490 -16.26 -0.56 -19.30
N ASP A 491 -15.88 0.18 -20.33
CA ASP A 491 -16.78 0.50 -21.45
C ASP A 491 -17.32 -0.76 -22.15
N SER A 492 -16.57 -1.87 -22.15
CA SER A 492 -16.99 -3.14 -22.76
C SER A 492 -17.90 -3.96 -21.83
N TYR A 493 -17.58 -4.03 -20.54
CA TYR A 493 -18.44 -4.60 -19.51
C TYR A 493 -19.82 -3.92 -19.52
N ASP A 494 -19.80 -2.59 -19.51
CA ASP A 494 -20.93 -1.67 -19.55
C ASP A 494 -21.90 -1.96 -20.69
N ARG A 495 -21.35 -2.14 -21.90
CA ARG A 495 -22.14 -2.44 -23.11
C ARG A 495 -22.77 -3.83 -23.05
N VAL A 496 -22.01 -4.86 -22.69
CA VAL A 496 -22.52 -6.24 -22.62
C VAL A 496 -23.62 -6.35 -21.57
N PHE A 497 -23.40 -5.71 -20.43
CA PHE A 497 -24.33 -5.72 -19.32
C PHE A 497 -25.62 -4.93 -19.63
N ALA A 498 -25.52 -3.77 -20.30
CA ALA A 498 -26.68 -3.02 -20.77
C ALA A 498 -27.54 -3.82 -21.77
N SER A 499 -26.92 -4.57 -22.69
CA SER A 499 -27.66 -5.44 -23.62
C SER A 499 -28.40 -6.59 -22.92
N LEU A 500 -27.81 -7.17 -21.87
CA LEU A 500 -28.48 -8.19 -21.05
C LEU A 500 -29.67 -7.63 -20.25
N LEU A 501 -29.61 -6.37 -19.84
CA LEU A 501 -30.73 -5.69 -19.16
C LEU A 501 -31.89 -5.40 -20.12
N GLU A 502 -31.60 -4.96 -21.34
CA GLU A 502 -32.63 -4.75 -22.37
C GLU A 502 -33.36 -6.05 -22.77
N GLU A 503 -32.66 -7.20 -22.77
CA GLU A 503 -33.27 -8.51 -23.00
C GLU A 503 -34.12 -9.01 -21.82
N ALA A 504 -33.80 -8.61 -20.60
CA ALA A 504 -34.45 -9.10 -19.39
C ALA A 504 -35.72 -8.33 -18.98
N ASP A 505 -35.91 -7.11 -19.50
CA ASP A 505 -37.18 -6.39 -19.35
C ASP A 505 -38.36 -7.09 -20.07
N ALA A 506 -38.08 -8.13 -20.88
CA ALA A 506 -39.10 -8.93 -21.56
C ALA A 506 -39.63 -10.13 -20.74
N ASP A 507 -38.96 -10.55 -19.66
CA ASP A 507 -39.44 -11.65 -18.81
C ASP A 507 -39.09 -11.41 -17.33
N SER A 508 -40.11 -11.47 -16.48
CA SER A 508 -40.07 -11.09 -15.06
C SER A 508 -39.16 -11.97 -14.19
N GLU A 509 -37.87 -11.69 -14.11
CA GLU A 509 -36.98 -12.30 -13.10
C GLU A 509 -35.88 -11.34 -12.61
N ALA A 510 -36.27 -10.24 -11.96
CA ALA A 510 -35.37 -9.29 -11.30
C ALA A 510 -34.66 -9.85 -10.04
N GLU A 511 -34.89 -11.12 -9.67
CA GLU A 511 -34.20 -11.79 -8.55
C GLU A 511 -32.84 -12.40 -8.92
N ASN A 512 -32.46 -12.45 -10.21
CA ASN A 512 -31.28 -13.16 -10.69
C ASN A 512 -30.01 -12.31 -10.92
N TYR A 513 -30.03 -11.01 -10.58
CA TYR A 513 -28.87 -10.12 -10.76
C TYR A 513 -27.93 -10.11 -9.54
N THR A 514 -26.62 -10.17 -9.80
CA THR A 514 -25.53 -10.08 -8.81
C THR A 514 -25.33 -8.64 -8.32
N ASP A 515 -24.54 -8.45 -7.27
CA ASP A 515 -24.40 -7.16 -6.58
C ASP A 515 -23.60 -6.11 -7.39
N ALA A 516 -22.75 -6.55 -8.32
CA ALA A 516 -22.08 -5.69 -9.29
C ALA A 516 -23.08 -5.10 -10.31
N GLU A 517 -24.01 -5.93 -10.75
CA GLU A 517 -25.06 -5.61 -11.74
C GLU A 517 -26.03 -4.56 -11.19
N LYS A 518 -26.37 -4.61 -9.90
CA LYS A 518 -27.23 -3.61 -9.22
C LYS A 518 -26.51 -2.27 -8.99
N THR A 519 -25.22 -2.33 -8.66
CA THR A 519 -24.38 -1.14 -8.45
C THR A 519 -24.18 -0.38 -9.77
N TYR A 520 -24.07 -1.12 -10.87
CA TYR A 520 -23.88 -0.58 -12.20
C TYR A 520 -25.15 0.07 -12.81
N ILE A 521 -26.34 -0.52 -12.59
CA ILE A 521 -27.63 0.09 -12.99
C ILE A 521 -27.81 1.49 -12.35
N LEU A 522 -27.39 1.63 -11.09
CA LEU A 522 -27.48 2.89 -10.34
C LEU A 522 -26.48 3.95 -10.85
N LEU A 523 -25.29 3.54 -11.30
CA LEU A 523 -24.30 4.42 -11.93
C LEU A 523 -24.78 4.96 -13.29
N GLN A 524 -25.50 4.16 -14.07
CA GLN A 524 -26.06 4.56 -15.38
C GLN A 524 -27.26 5.52 -15.27
N GLU A 525 -28.09 5.43 -14.23
CA GLU A 525 -29.16 6.42 -13.98
C GLU A 525 -28.60 7.80 -13.55
N CYS A 526 -27.44 7.82 -12.88
CA CYS A 526 -26.77 9.05 -12.41
C CYS A 526 -26.27 9.95 -13.54
N GLN A 527 -25.89 9.37 -14.69
CA GLN A 527 -25.43 10.16 -15.83
C GLN A 527 -26.57 10.92 -16.54
N LYS A 528 -27.84 10.65 -16.19
CA LYS A 528 -29.01 11.13 -16.93
C LYS A 528 -29.78 12.30 -16.28
N THR A 529 -29.55 12.70 -15.02
CA THR A 529 -30.40 13.74 -14.37
C THR A 529 -29.66 14.75 -13.48
N GLU A 530 -30.02 16.03 -13.64
CA GLU A 530 -29.41 17.20 -12.97
C GLU A 530 -29.60 17.26 -11.44
N LYS A 531 -28.62 17.92 -10.80
CA LYS A 531 -28.41 18.47 -9.43
C LYS A 531 -29.45 18.34 -8.29
N SER A 532 -30.71 17.97 -8.47
CA SER A 532 -31.67 17.79 -7.35
C SER A 532 -31.71 16.36 -6.78
N SER A 533 -30.86 15.44 -7.26
CA SER A 533 -30.95 14.00 -6.98
C SER A 533 -29.83 13.43 -6.10
N GLN A 534 -28.83 14.21 -5.70
CA GLN A 534 -27.70 13.70 -4.92
C GLN A 534 -28.16 13.16 -3.55
N THR A 535 -29.09 13.86 -2.89
CA THR A 535 -29.68 13.45 -1.62
C THR A 535 -30.58 12.20 -1.77
N ASP A 536 -31.33 12.09 -2.86
CA ASP A 536 -32.15 10.90 -3.17
C ASP A 536 -31.30 9.68 -3.55
N LEU A 537 -30.12 9.91 -4.15
CA LEU A 537 -29.15 8.89 -4.51
C LEU A 537 -28.40 8.36 -3.28
N GLU A 538 -27.92 9.25 -2.42
CA GLU A 538 -27.35 8.91 -1.11
C GLU A 538 -28.36 8.09 -0.31
N ASP A 539 -29.63 8.51 -0.28
CA ASP A 539 -30.71 7.75 0.35
C ASP A 539 -30.95 6.37 -0.29
N ARG A 540 -30.87 6.22 -1.62
CA ARG A 540 -31.05 4.92 -2.30
C ARG A 540 -29.86 3.98 -2.08
N ILE A 541 -28.64 4.49 -2.12
CA ILE A 541 -27.41 3.75 -1.82
C ILE A 541 -27.47 3.27 -0.38
N HIS A 542 -27.76 4.17 0.56
CA HIS A 542 -27.90 3.83 1.95
C HIS A 542 -29.02 2.79 2.19
N ARG A 543 -30.17 2.87 1.52
CA ARG A 543 -31.23 1.82 1.58
C ARG A 543 -30.75 0.45 1.14
N ASN A 544 -29.98 0.37 0.05
CA ASN A 544 -29.53 -0.91 -0.50
C ASN A 544 -28.43 -1.52 0.37
N THR A 545 -27.43 -0.72 0.75
CA THR A 545 -26.39 -1.14 1.69
C THR A 545 -27.00 -1.57 3.03
N TYR A 546 -28.04 -0.89 3.53
CA TYR A 546 -28.76 -1.29 4.73
C TYR A 546 -29.42 -2.67 4.57
N ARG A 547 -30.10 -2.93 3.45
CA ARG A 547 -30.72 -4.25 3.17
C ARG A 547 -29.69 -5.38 3.07
N GLU A 548 -28.53 -5.10 2.49
CA GLU A 548 -27.43 -6.06 2.41
C GLU A 548 -26.86 -6.35 3.80
N ALA A 549 -26.66 -5.31 4.60
CA ALA A 549 -26.21 -5.45 5.99
C ALA A 549 -27.18 -6.30 6.83
N GLU A 550 -28.49 -6.10 6.69
CA GLU A 550 -29.52 -6.96 7.32
C GLU A 550 -29.46 -8.42 6.82
N LYS A 551 -29.21 -8.64 5.53
CA LYS A 551 -29.07 -9.99 4.97
C LYS A 551 -27.85 -10.70 5.56
N GLU A 552 -26.69 -10.07 5.57
CA GLU A 552 -25.47 -10.65 6.16
C GLU A 552 -25.64 -10.88 7.67
N LEU A 553 -26.32 -9.97 8.38
CA LEU A 553 -26.69 -10.13 9.78
C LEU A 553 -27.57 -11.36 10.00
N SER A 554 -28.60 -11.56 9.16
CA SER A 554 -29.47 -12.74 9.23
C SER A 554 -28.76 -14.06 8.94
N GLN A 555 -27.62 -14.01 8.27
CA GLN A 555 -26.74 -15.15 7.97
C GLN A 555 -25.64 -15.36 9.01
N GLU A 556 -25.70 -14.66 10.15
CA GLU A 556 -24.71 -14.71 11.23
C GLU A 556 -23.29 -14.25 10.81
N LYS A 557 -23.16 -13.51 9.70
CA LYS A 557 -21.88 -12.96 9.23
C LYS A 557 -21.63 -11.57 9.81
N TYR A 558 -21.53 -11.52 11.15
CA TYR A 558 -21.54 -10.28 11.92
C TYR A 558 -20.44 -9.27 11.53
N ILE A 559 -19.25 -9.74 11.14
CA ILE A 559 -18.12 -8.87 10.76
C ILE A 559 -18.41 -8.13 9.45
N VAL A 560 -18.99 -8.83 8.48
CA VAL A 560 -19.33 -8.25 7.18
C VAL A 560 -20.49 -7.27 7.36
N ALA A 561 -21.53 -7.67 8.09
CA ALA A 561 -22.67 -6.81 8.41
C ALA A 561 -22.24 -5.53 9.16
N ALA A 562 -21.35 -5.63 10.15
CA ALA A 562 -20.83 -4.49 10.89
C ALA A 562 -20.12 -3.48 9.97
N LYS A 563 -19.26 -3.94 9.06
CA LYS A 563 -18.58 -3.06 8.09
C LYS A 563 -19.55 -2.34 7.16
N LEU A 564 -20.66 -2.98 6.80
CA LEU A 564 -21.69 -2.37 5.97
C LEU A 564 -22.49 -1.31 6.75
N PHE A 565 -22.90 -1.61 7.99
CA PHE A 565 -23.58 -0.62 8.84
C PHE A 565 -22.69 0.55 9.26
N GLU A 566 -21.38 0.35 9.42
CA GLU A 566 -20.42 1.42 9.72
C GLU A 566 -20.29 2.44 8.57
N ARG A 567 -20.56 2.03 7.32
CA ARG A 567 -20.61 2.95 6.17
C ARG A 567 -21.88 3.81 6.12
N LEU A 568 -22.82 3.58 7.04
CA LEU A 568 -24.16 4.16 7.05
C LEU A 568 -24.37 5.10 8.25
N GLU A 569 -23.31 5.78 8.72
CA GLU A 569 -23.25 6.48 10.03
C GLU A 569 -24.51 7.30 10.37
N ASP A 570 -25.02 8.07 9.42
CA ASP A 570 -26.19 8.96 9.63
C ASP A 570 -27.53 8.36 9.14
N TYR A 571 -27.55 7.10 8.74
CA TYR A 571 -28.70 6.50 8.06
C TYR A 571 -29.56 5.59 8.96
N SER A 572 -30.83 5.96 9.13
CA SER A 572 -31.82 5.14 9.86
C SER A 572 -31.34 4.79 11.29
N ASP A 573 -31.43 3.50 11.66
CA ASP A 573 -30.98 2.85 12.88
C ASP A 573 -29.63 2.14 12.70
N ALA A 574 -28.86 2.46 11.65
CA ALA A 574 -27.59 1.80 11.37
C ALA A 574 -26.58 1.81 12.54
N PRO A 575 -26.44 2.89 13.35
CA PRO A 575 -25.61 2.83 14.56
C PRO A 575 -26.09 1.80 15.58
N MET A 576 -27.41 1.64 15.74
CA MET A 576 -28.01 0.62 16.61
C MET A 576 -27.75 -0.79 16.06
N ARG A 577 -27.87 -0.98 14.74
CA ARG A 577 -27.57 -2.25 14.08
C ARG A 577 -26.09 -2.61 14.08
N LEU A 578 -25.21 -1.61 13.98
CA LEU A 578 -23.78 -1.78 14.15
C LEU A 578 -23.45 -2.29 15.56
N ALA A 579 -24.05 -1.67 16.58
CA ALA A 579 -23.94 -2.13 17.96
C ALA A 579 -24.47 -3.57 18.13
N GLN A 580 -25.61 -3.90 17.52
CA GLN A 580 -26.14 -5.27 17.49
C GLN A 580 -25.17 -6.27 16.85
N CYS A 581 -24.59 -5.96 15.69
CA CYS A 581 -23.64 -6.82 15.01
C CYS A 581 -22.40 -7.09 15.87
N ARG A 582 -21.84 -6.04 16.46
CA ARG A 582 -20.68 -6.13 17.35
C ARG A 582 -21.00 -6.93 18.62
N TYR A 583 -22.17 -6.73 19.23
CA TYR A 583 -22.65 -7.51 20.38
C TYR A 583 -22.80 -9.00 20.05
N LEU A 584 -23.43 -9.36 18.93
CA LEU A 584 -23.58 -10.75 18.51
C LEU A 584 -22.24 -11.41 18.17
N ASN A 585 -21.34 -10.67 17.52
CA ASN A 585 -19.97 -11.13 17.27
C ASN A 585 -19.21 -11.37 18.58
N ALA A 586 -19.31 -10.47 19.55
CA ALA A 586 -18.73 -10.63 20.88
C ALA A 586 -19.26 -11.91 21.57
N GLY A 587 -20.57 -12.17 21.46
CA GLY A 587 -21.18 -13.41 21.94
C GLY A 587 -20.63 -14.67 21.26
N SER A 588 -20.33 -14.62 19.97
CA SER A 588 -19.65 -15.71 19.25
C SER A 588 -18.21 -15.91 19.76
N ARG A 589 -17.45 -14.82 19.95
CA ARG A 589 -16.08 -14.88 20.51
C ARG A 589 -16.05 -15.42 21.94
N MET A 590 -17.05 -15.10 22.77
CA MET A 590 -17.22 -15.69 24.10
C MET A 590 -17.34 -17.22 24.02
N LYS A 591 -18.14 -17.74 23.09
CA LYS A 591 -18.31 -19.20 22.91
C LYS A 591 -17.02 -19.89 22.41
N GLU A 592 -16.21 -19.17 21.64
CA GLU A 592 -14.90 -19.65 21.15
C GLU A 592 -13.78 -19.59 22.21
N GLY A 593 -14.03 -19.02 23.39
CA GLY A 593 -13.00 -18.81 24.42
C GLY A 593 -12.08 -17.62 24.15
N LYS A 594 -12.41 -16.77 23.17
CA LYS A 594 -11.65 -15.56 22.82
C LYS A 594 -12.13 -14.36 23.64
N TYR A 595 -11.96 -14.45 24.95
CA TYR A 595 -12.56 -13.51 25.91
C TYR A 595 -12.07 -12.07 25.77
N LYS A 596 -10.79 -11.87 25.41
CA LYS A 596 -10.22 -10.53 25.19
C LYS A 596 -10.86 -9.81 24.00
N GLU A 597 -10.92 -10.49 22.85
CA GLU A 597 -11.59 -9.98 21.65
C GLU A 597 -13.09 -9.69 21.92
N ALA A 598 -13.74 -10.54 22.70
CA ALA A 598 -15.13 -10.32 23.11
C ALA A 598 -15.29 -9.05 23.98
N ALA A 599 -14.41 -8.85 24.97
CA ALA A 599 -14.45 -7.66 25.82
C ALA A 599 -14.26 -6.36 25.02
N GLU A 600 -13.34 -6.36 24.05
CA GLU A 600 -13.13 -5.22 23.14
C GLU A 600 -14.40 -4.93 22.31
N LEU A 601 -15.01 -5.96 21.73
CA LEU A 601 -16.23 -5.81 20.92
C LEU A 601 -17.43 -5.31 21.74
N TYR A 602 -17.64 -5.82 22.97
CA TYR A 602 -18.69 -5.31 23.85
C TYR A 602 -18.45 -3.85 24.25
N THR A 603 -17.19 -3.45 24.48
CA THR A 603 -16.82 -2.06 24.84
C THR A 603 -17.17 -1.07 23.72
N LEU A 604 -17.17 -1.52 22.46
CA LEU A 604 -17.52 -0.70 21.29
C LEU A 604 -19.05 -0.49 21.11
N CYS A 605 -19.87 -0.94 22.05
CA CYS A 605 -21.34 -0.90 21.98
C CYS A 605 -22.00 -0.35 23.25
N PRO A 606 -21.52 0.75 23.84
CA PRO A 606 -21.99 1.20 25.15
C PRO A 606 -23.49 1.47 25.16
N GLY A 607 -24.19 0.95 26.17
CA GLY A 607 -25.64 1.12 26.33
C GLY A 607 -26.52 0.26 25.41
N TYR A 608 -25.94 -0.64 24.61
CA TYR A 608 -26.69 -1.65 23.84
C TYR A 608 -26.92 -2.92 24.68
N GLU A 609 -28.19 -3.29 24.91
CA GLU A 609 -28.59 -4.42 25.75
C GLU A 609 -27.88 -4.42 27.13
N ASP A 610 -27.25 -5.53 27.52
CA ASP A 610 -26.44 -5.71 28.74
C ASP A 610 -24.94 -5.67 28.44
N SER A 611 -24.52 -4.98 27.37
CA SER A 611 -23.11 -4.91 26.93
C SER A 611 -22.13 -4.50 28.02
N ASP A 612 -22.47 -3.55 28.88
CA ASP A 612 -21.61 -3.10 29.98
C ASP A 612 -21.36 -4.23 31.00
N ASP A 613 -22.38 -5.01 31.33
CA ASP A 613 -22.25 -6.20 32.19
C ASP A 613 -21.46 -7.30 31.46
N LYS A 614 -21.66 -7.45 30.15
CA LYS A 614 -20.92 -8.40 29.31
C LYS A 614 -19.44 -8.07 29.15
N VAL A 615 -19.06 -6.79 29.17
CA VAL A 615 -17.64 -6.38 29.23
C VAL A 615 -17.00 -6.94 30.49
N LEU A 616 -17.64 -6.76 31.66
CA LEU A 616 -17.13 -7.27 32.92
C LEU A 616 -17.10 -8.80 32.93
N GLU A 617 -18.14 -9.46 32.42
CA GLU A 617 -18.17 -10.93 32.28
C GLU A 617 -17.01 -11.45 31.41
N ALA A 618 -16.80 -10.86 30.23
CA ALA A 618 -15.74 -11.24 29.30
C ALA A 618 -14.35 -11.01 29.91
N ARG A 619 -14.11 -9.85 30.54
CA ARG A 619 -12.87 -9.56 31.25
C ARG A 619 -12.62 -10.54 32.39
N PHE A 620 -13.65 -10.89 33.16
CA PHE A 620 -13.53 -11.87 34.22
C PHE A 620 -13.16 -13.25 33.68
N LYS A 621 -13.81 -13.71 32.61
CA LYS A 621 -13.47 -14.97 31.93
C LYS A 621 -12.05 -14.96 31.37
N TYR A 622 -11.61 -13.83 30.83
CA TYR A 622 -10.22 -13.65 30.39
C TYR A 622 -9.25 -13.84 31.55
N CYS A 623 -9.40 -13.06 32.62
CA CYS A 623 -8.55 -13.16 33.82
C CYS A 623 -8.54 -14.58 34.38
N GLN A 624 -9.68 -15.27 34.43
CA GLN A 624 -9.75 -16.68 34.83
C GLN A 624 -8.91 -17.59 33.92
N SER A 625 -9.02 -17.42 32.60
CA SER A 625 -8.32 -18.27 31.63
C SER A 625 -6.80 -18.13 31.64
N VAL A 626 -6.30 -16.97 32.08
CA VAL A 626 -4.85 -16.69 32.17
C VAL A 626 -4.38 -16.52 33.62
N ALA A 627 -5.20 -16.86 34.62
CA ALA A 627 -4.89 -16.64 36.03
C ALA A 627 -3.60 -17.33 36.48
N GLU A 628 -3.25 -18.45 35.83
CA GLU A 628 -2.04 -19.20 36.13
C GLU A 628 -0.77 -18.52 35.61
N LYS A 629 -0.88 -17.86 34.46
CA LYS A 629 0.21 -17.15 33.78
C LYS A 629 -0.30 -15.82 33.23
N PRO A 630 -0.56 -14.85 34.13
CA PRO A 630 -1.23 -13.60 33.76
C PRO A 630 -0.32 -12.70 32.93
N ASP A 631 -0.93 -12.00 31.97
CA ASP A 631 -0.31 -10.94 31.19
C ASP A 631 -0.74 -9.55 31.69
N ASP A 632 -0.20 -8.49 31.08
CA ASP A 632 -0.47 -7.11 31.48
C ASP A 632 -1.96 -6.74 31.38
N ASP A 633 -2.66 -7.25 30.37
CA ASP A 633 -4.08 -7.00 30.17
C ASP A 633 -4.92 -7.66 31.26
N ALA A 634 -4.56 -8.87 31.70
CA ALA A 634 -5.23 -9.51 32.83
C ALA A 634 -5.09 -8.69 34.10
N TYR A 635 -3.93 -8.08 34.36
CA TYR A 635 -3.73 -7.19 35.51
C TYR A 635 -4.53 -5.89 35.42
N LEU A 636 -4.69 -5.33 34.22
CA LEU A 636 -5.56 -4.17 34.00
C LEU A 636 -7.02 -4.54 34.29
N PHE A 637 -7.50 -5.62 33.67
CA PHE A 637 -8.88 -6.07 33.80
C PHE A 637 -9.25 -6.50 35.21
N ILE A 638 -8.36 -7.19 35.94
CA ILE A 638 -8.65 -7.60 37.31
C ILE A 638 -8.79 -6.39 38.24
N ARG A 639 -8.01 -5.32 38.02
CA ARG A 639 -8.15 -4.07 38.77
C ARG A 639 -9.51 -3.43 38.54
N GLU A 640 -9.93 -3.32 37.28
CA GLU A 640 -11.24 -2.76 36.92
C GLU A 640 -12.40 -3.58 37.49
N LEU A 641 -12.28 -4.92 37.49
CA LEU A 641 -13.27 -5.82 38.08
C LEU A 641 -13.38 -5.64 39.59
N LEU A 642 -12.25 -5.44 40.29
CA LEU A 642 -12.23 -5.18 41.73
C LEU A 642 -12.84 -3.81 42.06
N GLU A 643 -12.52 -2.77 41.28
CA GLU A 643 -13.10 -1.43 41.42
C GLU A 643 -14.62 -1.44 41.18
N ALA A 644 -15.09 -2.26 40.24
CA ALA A 644 -16.50 -2.47 39.97
C ALA A 644 -17.20 -3.38 41.01
N GLY A 645 -16.46 -4.02 41.92
CA GLY A 645 -17.01 -4.97 42.90
C GLY A 645 -17.54 -6.26 42.28
N TYR A 646 -16.96 -6.72 41.16
CA TYR A 646 -17.45 -7.88 40.42
C TYR A 646 -17.30 -9.18 41.24
N PRO A 647 -18.36 -10.00 41.40
CA PRO A 647 -18.30 -11.22 42.22
C PRO A 647 -17.22 -12.20 41.78
N GLY A 648 -16.38 -12.64 42.71
CA GLY A 648 -15.31 -13.61 42.47
C GLY A 648 -14.00 -13.02 41.94
N ALA A 649 -13.94 -11.72 41.64
CA ALA A 649 -12.71 -11.06 41.18
C ALA A 649 -11.57 -11.15 42.22
N GLU A 650 -11.88 -11.08 43.52
CA GLU A 650 -10.87 -11.25 44.58
C GLU A 650 -10.17 -12.61 44.52
N GLY A 651 -10.93 -13.69 44.27
CA GLY A 651 -10.35 -15.03 44.17
C GLY A 651 -9.42 -15.16 42.95
N VAL A 652 -9.81 -14.59 41.81
CA VAL A 652 -8.97 -14.59 40.60
C VAL A 652 -7.72 -13.74 40.79
N ARG A 653 -7.84 -12.57 41.43
CA ARG A 653 -6.70 -11.73 41.83
C ARG A 653 -5.73 -12.54 42.69
N ASP A 654 -6.21 -13.25 43.71
CA ASP A 654 -5.36 -14.01 44.62
C ASP A 654 -4.58 -15.10 43.86
N THR A 655 -5.23 -15.79 42.91
CA THR A 655 -4.57 -16.76 42.02
C THR A 655 -3.53 -16.12 41.10
N MET A 656 -3.80 -14.93 40.57
CA MET A 656 -2.87 -14.19 39.71
C MET A 656 -1.68 -13.61 40.49
N TYR A 657 -1.89 -13.22 41.75
CA TYR A 657 -0.87 -12.57 42.58
C TYR A 657 0.01 -13.59 43.29
N GLN A 658 -0.37 -14.87 43.26
CA GLN A 658 0.50 -15.97 43.65
C GLN A 658 1.67 -16.07 42.69
N TRP A 659 2.89 -16.05 43.24
CA TRP A 659 4.10 -16.26 42.46
C TRP A 659 4.20 -17.73 42.06
N ARG A 660 4.52 -17.96 40.79
CA ARG A 660 4.85 -19.29 40.25
C ARG A 660 6.24 -19.27 39.64
N ALA A 661 6.91 -20.42 39.65
CA ALA A 661 8.24 -20.58 39.08
C ALA A 661 8.26 -21.75 38.09
N GLU A 662 8.84 -21.53 36.91
CA GLU A 662 9.18 -22.57 35.94
C GLU A 662 10.69 -22.60 35.76
N ILE A 663 11.29 -23.77 35.93
CA ILE A 663 12.73 -23.96 35.86
C ILE A 663 13.07 -24.70 34.57
N ARG A 664 14.02 -24.17 33.79
CA ARG A 664 14.51 -24.80 32.57
C ARG A 664 16.02 -25.01 32.64
N ASN A 665 16.46 -26.22 32.31
CA ASN A 665 17.87 -26.49 32.06
C ASN A 665 18.19 -26.14 30.60
N GLU A 666 19.06 -25.15 30.38
CA GLU A 666 19.37 -24.69 29.03
C GLU A 666 20.69 -25.25 28.49
N LEU A 667 21.72 -25.39 29.33
CA LEU A 667 23.07 -25.76 28.89
C LEU A 667 23.85 -26.49 29.99
N ASN A 668 24.43 -27.64 29.65
CA ASN A 668 25.40 -28.36 30.47
C ASN A 668 26.78 -28.23 29.83
N TYR A 669 27.80 -27.82 30.60
CA TYR A 669 29.18 -27.76 30.11
C TYR A 669 30.18 -28.26 31.16
N LEU A 670 31.28 -28.86 30.69
CA LEU A 670 32.37 -29.39 31.51
C LEU A 670 33.52 -28.37 31.54
N ILE A 671 33.90 -27.90 32.73
CA ILE A 671 35.09 -27.06 32.95
C ILE A 671 36.06 -27.84 33.85
N GLY A 672 37.06 -28.47 33.25
CA GLY A 672 38.02 -29.28 33.99
C GLY A 672 37.37 -30.54 34.60
N SER A 673 37.48 -30.72 35.92
CA SER A 673 36.81 -31.79 36.67
C SER A 673 35.46 -31.38 37.25
N GLN A 674 35.01 -30.14 37.02
CA GLN A 674 33.73 -29.61 37.48
C GLN A 674 32.72 -29.59 36.33
N GLN A 675 31.48 -29.97 36.64
CA GLN A 675 30.37 -29.85 35.71
C GLN A 675 29.50 -28.67 36.13
N SER A 676 29.21 -27.79 35.17
CA SER A 676 28.38 -26.59 35.36
C SER A 676 27.11 -26.74 34.55
N THR A 677 25.97 -26.46 35.16
CA THR A 677 24.66 -26.43 34.51
C THR A 677 24.08 -25.04 34.61
N HIS A 678 23.62 -24.51 33.48
CA HIS A 678 22.89 -23.25 33.43
C HIS A 678 21.40 -23.52 33.58
N ILE A 679 20.82 -22.97 34.64
CA ILE A 679 19.42 -23.10 35.00
C ILE A 679 18.77 -21.73 34.88
N ARG A 680 17.68 -21.66 34.12
CA ARG A 680 16.88 -20.46 33.98
C ARG A 680 15.57 -20.62 34.75
N VAL A 681 15.26 -19.67 35.62
CA VAL A 681 14.03 -19.66 36.42
C VAL A 681 13.13 -18.54 35.93
N TYR A 682 11.99 -18.91 35.35
CA TYR A 682 10.94 -17.99 34.92
C TYR A 682 9.95 -17.82 36.06
N LEU A 683 9.66 -16.58 36.44
CA LEU A 683 8.71 -16.26 37.50
C LEU A 683 7.48 -15.61 36.89
N TYR A 684 6.31 -16.20 37.17
CA TYR A 684 5.02 -15.70 36.71
C TYR A 684 4.16 -15.24 37.89
N GLY A 685 3.17 -14.39 37.59
CA GLY A 685 2.28 -13.85 38.61
C GLY A 685 2.94 -12.76 39.45
N GLY A 686 2.50 -12.67 40.71
CA GLY A 686 2.97 -11.67 41.66
C GLY A 686 2.14 -10.37 41.65
N PRO A 687 2.15 -9.61 42.77
CA PRO A 687 1.37 -8.38 42.88
C PRO A 687 1.99 -7.24 42.08
N PRO A 688 1.20 -6.18 41.79
CA PRO A 688 1.60 -5.18 40.85
C PRO A 688 2.92 -4.45 41.11
N GLU A 689 3.15 -4.17 42.38
CA GLU A 689 4.22 -3.29 42.83
C GLU A 689 5.53 -4.04 43.12
N ALA A 690 5.60 -5.36 42.86
CA ALA A 690 6.73 -6.20 43.24
C ALA A 690 7.90 -6.18 42.23
N SER A 691 8.42 -4.98 41.91
CA SER A 691 9.70 -4.85 41.20
C SER A 691 10.85 -4.91 42.22
N THR A 692 11.52 -6.05 42.32
CA THR A 692 12.63 -6.29 43.27
C THR A 692 13.71 -7.14 42.61
N HIS A 693 14.97 -7.06 43.06
CA HIS A 693 15.87 -8.16 42.76
C HIS A 693 15.37 -9.38 43.52
N ILE A 694 15.41 -10.53 42.87
CA ILE A 694 14.93 -11.78 43.43
C ILE A 694 16.17 -12.60 43.77
N LYS A 695 16.32 -12.92 45.06
CA LYS A 695 17.32 -13.87 45.51
C LYS A 695 16.69 -15.25 45.51
N ILE A 696 17.22 -16.17 44.71
CA ILE A 696 16.83 -17.57 44.68
C ILE A 696 17.82 -18.36 45.51
N VAL A 697 17.34 -19.21 46.42
CA VAL A 697 18.13 -20.18 47.16
C VAL A 697 17.58 -21.57 46.83
N THR A 698 18.40 -22.44 46.27
CA THR A 698 18.05 -23.85 46.05
C THR A 698 18.77 -24.73 47.06
N THR A 699 18.05 -25.69 47.63
CA THR A 699 18.58 -26.68 48.56
C THR A 699 18.37 -28.08 47.97
N ASP A 700 19.43 -28.89 47.86
CA ASP A 700 19.31 -30.32 47.54
C ASP A 700 18.72 -31.03 48.76
N ASN A 701 17.54 -31.65 48.61
CA ASN A 701 16.81 -32.26 49.73
C ASN A 701 17.50 -33.53 50.28
N VAL A 702 18.47 -34.10 49.57
CA VAL A 702 19.21 -35.31 49.97
C VAL A 702 20.51 -34.97 50.66
N THR A 703 21.29 -34.04 50.10
CA THR A 703 22.60 -33.65 50.67
C THR A 703 22.51 -32.49 51.66
N GLY A 704 21.47 -31.67 51.55
CA GLY A 704 21.32 -30.42 52.28
C GLY A 704 22.22 -29.30 51.77
N GLU A 705 22.88 -29.47 50.62
CA GLU A 705 23.72 -28.42 50.03
C GLU A 705 22.85 -27.28 49.48
N GLU A 706 23.24 -26.03 49.78
CA GLU A 706 22.54 -24.84 49.33
C GLU A 706 23.36 -24.09 48.27
N ALA A 707 22.68 -23.65 47.21
CA ALA A 707 23.21 -22.65 46.28
C ALA A 707 22.28 -21.44 46.29
N SER A 708 22.84 -20.24 46.15
CA SER A 708 22.05 -19.02 46.07
C SER A 708 22.52 -18.09 44.97
N TRP A 709 21.56 -17.48 44.29
CA TRP A 709 21.77 -16.51 43.23
C TRP A 709 20.88 -15.30 43.44
N ARG A 710 21.29 -14.18 42.88
CA ARG A 710 20.51 -12.96 42.85
C ARG A 710 20.36 -12.57 41.39
N SER A 711 19.16 -12.17 41.00
CA SER A 711 18.91 -11.66 39.66
C SER A 711 19.86 -10.48 39.35
N PRO A 712 20.45 -10.43 38.15
CA PRO A 712 21.38 -9.36 37.77
C PRO A 712 20.67 -8.01 37.61
N GLU A 713 19.35 -8.04 37.36
CA GLU A 713 18.48 -6.88 37.23
C GLU A 713 17.26 -7.04 38.16
N THR A 714 16.54 -5.96 38.42
CA THR A 714 15.24 -6.00 39.10
C THR A 714 14.25 -6.80 38.26
N CYS A 715 13.73 -7.91 38.81
CA CYS A 715 12.68 -8.66 38.15
C CYS A 715 11.33 -7.98 38.41
N SER A 716 10.62 -7.64 37.33
CA SER A 716 9.20 -7.30 37.37
C SER A 716 8.34 -8.57 37.22
N ARG A 717 7.02 -8.42 37.32
CA ARG A 717 6.05 -9.48 37.02
C ARG A 717 6.36 -10.11 35.65
N GLY A 718 6.35 -11.45 35.57
CA GLY A 718 6.72 -12.20 34.37
C GLY A 718 8.22 -12.27 34.06
N GLY A 719 9.08 -11.94 35.03
CA GLY A 719 10.54 -11.85 34.87
C GLY A 719 11.27 -13.19 34.83
N CYS A 720 12.53 -13.13 34.40
CA CYS A 720 13.42 -14.29 34.29
C CYS A 720 14.70 -14.08 35.11
N VAL A 721 15.12 -15.12 35.83
CA VAL A 721 16.37 -15.13 36.60
C VAL A 721 17.30 -16.19 36.04
N ASP A 722 18.47 -15.76 35.58
CA ASP A 722 19.54 -16.65 35.12
C ASP A 722 20.42 -17.07 36.29
N ALA A 723 20.59 -18.38 36.49
CA ALA A 723 21.39 -18.95 37.55
C ALA A 723 22.30 -20.06 37.01
N THR A 724 23.59 -20.04 37.38
CA THR A 724 24.51 -21.13 37.06
C THR A 724 24.74 -21.98 38.31
N TYR A 725 24.28 -23.23 38.26
CA TYR A 725 24.52 -24.23 39.31
C TYR A 725 25.80 -25.00 38.97
N ASN A 726 26.81 -24.83 39.81
CA ASN A 726 28.08 -25.52 39.70
C ASN A 726 28.09 -26.68 40.69
N VAL A 727 28.32 -27.90 40.19
CA VAL A 727 28.38 -29.11 41.03
C VAL A 727 29.80 -29.63 41.03
N ASP A 728 30.37 -29.79 42.23
CA ASP A 728 31.73 -30.29 42.45
C ASP A 728 31.84 -31.82 42.38
N SER A 729 30.97 -32.50 41.61
CA SER A 729 30.94 -33.97 41.58
C SER A 729 30.56 -34.54 40.22
N PHE A 730 31.06 -35.75 39.92
CA PHE A 730 30.68 -36.60 38.78
C PHE A 730 29.31 -37.28 38.98
N ASP A 731 28.52 -36.87 39.97
CA ASP A 731 27.26 -37.51 40.35
C ASP A 731 26.08 -36.94 39.57
N TYR A 732 25.73 -37.60 38.46
CA TYR A 732 24.57 -37.26 37.63
C TYR A 732 23.24 -37.36 38.37
N SER A 733 23.17 -38.06 39.51
CA SER A 733 21.92 -38.21 40.24
C SER A 733 21.43 -36.91 40.88
N ILE A 734 22.27 -35.86 40.96
CA ILE A 734 21.84 -34.55 41.46
C ILE A 734 20.71 -33.92 40.63
N PHE A 735 20.66 -34.21 39.32
CA PHE A 735 19.58 -33.77 38.44
C PHE A 735 18.32 -34.65 38.52
N GLU A 736 18.43 -35.80 39.19
CA GLU A 736 17.32 -36.74 39.45
C GLU A 736 16.80 -36.61 40.89
N ARG A 737 17.42 -35.76 41.71
CA ARG A 737 17.03 -35.48 43.10
C ARG A 737 16.05 -34.31 43.16
N GLU A 738 15.25 -34.32 44.21
CA GLU A 738 14.34 -33.23 44.52
C GLU A 738 15.11 -32.07 45.17
N HIS A 739 14.85 -30.87 44.69
CA HIS A 739 15.40 -29.62 45.20
C HIS A 739 14.27 -28.73 45.69
N THR A 740 14.55 -27.97 46.75
CA THR A 740 13.66 -26.91 47.25
C THR A 740 14.19 -25.56 46.80
N LEU A 741 13.40 -24.81 46.04
CA LEU A 741 13.68 -23.45 45.59
C LEU A 741 12.92 -22.45 46.46
N ASN A 742 13.64 -21.57 47.15
CA ASN A 742 13.09 -20.45 47.90
C ASN A 742 13.44 -19.13 47.20
N ALA A 743 12.45 -18.34 46.81
CA ALA A 743 12.67 -16.99 46.30
C ALA A 743 12.45 -15.96 47.41
N TYR A 744 13.33 -14.96 47.49
CA TYR A 744 13.27 -13.86 48.45
C TYR A 744 13.33 -12.52 47.72
N SER A 745 12.60 -11.55 48.24
CA SER A 745 12.70 -10.14 47.86
C SER A 745 14.00 -9.50 48.38
N ASP A 746 14.31 -8.28 47.91
CA ASP A 746 15.47 -7.53 48.38
C ASP A 746 15.44 -7.24 49.89
N ASP A 747 14.24 -7.09 50.45
CA ASP A 747 14.01 -6.89 51.88
C ASP A 747 14.12 -8.20 52.69
N GLY A 748 14.39 -9.33 52.03
CA GLY A 748 14.56 -10.64 52.64
C GLY A 748 13.26 -11.38 52.95
N ASN A 749 12.11 -10.87 52.53
CA ASN A 749 10.83 -11.58 52.68
C ASN A 749 10.74 -12.74 51.67
N LEU A 750 10.29 -13.91 52.15
CA LEU A 750 10.03 -15.08 51.31
C LEU A 750 8.87 -14.77 50.36
N ILE A 751 9.14 -14.87 49.06
CA ILE A 751 8.20 -14.68 47.96
C ILE A 751 7.44 -15.99 47.68
N GLY A 752 8.16 -17.11 47.70
CA GLY A 752 7.60 -18.43 47.44
C GLY A 752 8.63 -19.54 47.65
N THR A 753 8.09 -20.75 47.84
CA THR A 753 8.85 -21.99 47.95
C THR A 753 8.28 -22.99 46.95
N TRP A 754 9.13 -23.60 46.14
CA TRP A 754 8.75 -24.61 45.15
C TRP A 754 9.67 -25.82 45.27
N THR A 755 9.15 -27.03 45.09
CA THR A 755 9.92 -28.28 45.22
C THR A 755 9.81 -29.14 43.96
N GLY A 756 10.85 -29.88 43.62
CA GLY A 756 10.85 -30.81 42.49
C GLY A 756 12.22 -31.06 41.88
N ILE A 757 12.27 -31.75 40.73
CA ILE A 757 13.50 -32.32 40.16
C ILE A 757 13.96 -31.49 38.95
N PHE A 758 15.26 -31.19 38.84
CA PHE A 758 15.83 -30.48 37.69
C PHE A 758 15.87 -31.35 36.42
N THR A 759 14.72 -31.71 35.87
CA THR A 759 14.59 -32.41 34.58
C THR A 759 14.63 -31.43 33.40
N LYS A 760 14.71 -31.98 32.19
CA LYS A 760 14.69 -31.22 30.93
C LYS A 760 13.34 -30.56 30.63
N ASP A 761 12.25 -30.96 31.30
CA ASP A 761 10.90 -30.45 31.08
C ASP A 761 10.03 -30.50 32.37
N PHE A 762 9.44 -29.33 32.70
CA PHE A 762 8.33 -29.02 33.62
C PHE A 762 8.37 -29.47 35.09
N PHE A 763 8.41 -28.47 35.99
CA PHE A 763 7.74 -28.54 37.29
C PHE A 763 6.26 -28.15 37.08
N SER A 764 5.33 -29.01 37.47
CA SER A 764 3.92 -28.63 37.64
C SER A 764 3.62 -28.50 39.13
N ASP A 765 2.88 -27.45 39.50
CA ASP A 765 2.37 -27.15 40.83
C ASP A 765 1.82 -28.39 41.56
N GLU A 766 2.33 -28.66 42.76
CA GLU A 766 1.56 -29.21 43.87
C GLU A 766 1.83 -28.36 45.12
N THR A 767 0.94 -27.41 45.41
CA THR A 767 0.40 -27.16 46.77
C THR A 767 -0.86 -26.32 46.72
#